data_AF-A0A833XXB9-F1
#
_entry.id   AF-A0A833XXB9-F1
#
_cell.length_a   1.000
_cell.length_b   1.000
_cell.length_c   1.000
_cell.angle_alpha   90.00
_cell.angle_beta   90.00
_cell.angle_gamma   90.00
#
_symmetry.space_group_name_H-M   'P 1'
#
loop_
_entity.id
_entity.type
_entity.pdbx_description
1 polymer ?
#
loop_
_entity_poly.entity_id
_entity_poly.type
_entity_poly.pdbx_seq_one_letter_code
_entity_poly.pdbx_strand_id
1 'polypeptide(L)'
;TQITEGKMRMRASRLLLFLFCAMLTHAEKLGFAQRDPYVLHDCSNTGNVSSNSAYRKNVNTLLSSLSSNTQSHYGFYNFSVGENSDRVNAVTFCRADLIPIDCQNCVGTSAEELLFRCPNQKEGIVWYMNCTVRYSNNSIFGIMQFESMQHLHNIINVTDPIGTFDQVRETLLDRLRSEAAASTSTLHKFATGKASSPYFDIYALLQCTPDLNQQECSDCLNQSIAKVPTCCGPAIGVRVLTPSCNLRYENNHFYGFTLEAPPPLSSTLAPPAEGKGSNSSRTIIIVVAAVVSAVLIFCICTCIYLRMRKQRKKVEMDEINSGAESLQFDFSTIRIATDNFSDVKKLGQGGFGTVYKGKFPNGQEIAVKRLSRSSEQGDQEFKNEILLVARLQQRNLVRLLGFCFEGNERLLVYELMPNGSLDHFIFDPSKRLHLDWKFRYKIIVGIARGLQYLHEDSQFRIIHRDLKTSNVLLDKEMNPKISDFGMARLFTLDQTQANTRRIVGTYGYMAPEYAMHGHFSVKSDVFSYGVLVLEMVCGRKNNYFQNGENTENLLSHAWKNWREGTASNLIDSTLRVGSTTEIMRCIHIGLLCVQENVAERPTMASVLLMLTSYSMALSMPSRPAFLMHSIVESDISLDRSFHASQNVVSMTDPYPR
;
A
#
# COMPACT_ATOMS: atom_id res chain seq x y z
N THR A 1 18.96 36.73 -47.57
CA THR A 1 18.65 35.29 -47.72
C THR A 1 19.07 34.44 -46.53
N GLN A 2 20.23 34.65 -45.89
CA GLN A 2 20.66 33.85 -44.72
C GLN A 2 19.89 34.13 -43.40
N ILE A 3 19.31 35.32 -43.21
CA ILE A 3 18.56 35.67 -41.97
C ILE A 3 17.16 35.02 -41.94
N THR A 4 16.59 34.75 -43.12
CA THR A 4 15.29 34.10 -43.28
C THR A 4 15.34 32.59 -43.06
N GLU A 5 16.45 31.93 -43.41
CA GLU A 5 16.66 30.49 -43.12
C GLU A 5 16.83 30.20 -41.62
N GLY A 6 17.51 31.10 -40.89
CA GLY A 6 17.69 30.97 -39.44
C GLY A 6 16.38 31.06 -38.65
N LYS A 7 15.48 31.97 -39.04
CA LYS A 7 14.16 32.11 -38.41
C LYS A 7 13.22 30.94 -38.75
N MET A 8 13.35 30.34 -39.94
CA MET A 8 12.54 29.19 -40.35
C MET A 8 12.98 27.89 -39.65
N ARG A 9 14.29 27.68 -39.47
CA ARG A 9 14.84 26.57 -38.66
C ARG A 9 14.44 26.66 -37.18
N MET A 10 14.40 27.86 -36.61
CA MET A 10 14.03 28.06 -35.20
C MET A 10 12.54 27.82 -34.94
N ARG A 11 11.66 28.14 -35.91
CA ARG A 11 10.23 27.82 -35.84
C ARG A 11 9.94 26.34 -36.04
N ALA A 12 10.64 25.67 -36.96
CA ALA A 12 10.54 24.22 -37.15
C ALA A 12 11.02 23.44 -35.90
N SER A 13 12.11 23.89 -35.27
CA SER A 13 12.63 23.30 -34.03
C SER A 13 11.67 23.47 -32.85
N ARG A 14 11.01 24.63 -32.71
CA ARG A 14 9.98 24.83 -31.68
C ARG A 14 8.71 24.04 -31.93
N LEU A 15 8.30 23.87 -33.19
CA LEU A 15 7.15 23.05 -33.55
C LEU A 15 7.41 21.55 -33.30
N LEU A 16 8.63 21.08 -33.62
CA LEU A 16 9.10 19.73 -33.28
C LEU A 16 9.18 19.49 -31.78
N LEU A 17 9.63 20.49 -31.01
CA LEU A 17 9.67 20.42 -29.54
C LEU A 17 8.25 20.39 -28.94
N PHE A 18 7.32 21.15 -29.50
CA PHE A 18 5.92 21.17 -29.07
C PHE A 18 5.20 19.87 -29.41
N LEU A 19 5.43 19.31 -30.61
CA LEU A 19 4.93 17.99 -31.00
C LEU A 19 5.56 16.88 -30.16
N PHE A 20 6.84 16.98 -29.80
CA PHE A 20 7.53 16.05 -28.92
C PHE A 20 7.00 16.13 -27.48
N CYS A 21 6.71 17.33 -26.96
CA CYS A 21 6.04 17.51 -25.66
C CYS A 21 4.58 17.03 -25.69
N ALA A 22 3.84 17.25 -26.76
CA ALA A 22 2.48 16.71 -26.94
C ALA A 22 2.49 15.17 -26.99
N MET A 23 3.47 14.59 -27.69
CA MET A 23 3.69 13.14 -27.73
C MET A 23 4.19 12.59 -26.38
N LEU A 24 4.99 13.33 -25.61
CA LEU A 24 5.41 12.95 -24.25
C LEU A 24 4.26 13.02 -23.25
N THR A 25 3.38 14.03 -23.33
CA THR A 25 2.16 14.11 -22.50
C THR A 25 1.13 13.05 -22.87
N HIS A 26 1.12 12.59 -24.13
CA HIS A 26 0.33 11.42 -24.56
C HIS A 26 1.00 10.08 -24.18
N ALA A 27 2.34 10.02 -24.15
CA ALA A 27 3.11 8.85 -23.72
C ALA A 27 3.14 8.69 -22.19
N GLU A 28 3.05 9.75 -21.40
CA GLU A 28 2.82 9.66 -19.95
C GLU A 28 1.43 9.09 -19.62
N LYS A 29 0.46 9.22 -20.54
CA LYS A 29 -0.84 8.55 -20.43
C LYS A 29 -0.82 7.10 -20.94
N LEU A 30 0.22 6.68 -21.65
CA LEU A 30 0.31 5.34 -22.24
C LEU A 30 1.65 4.68 -21.89
N GLY A 31 1.75 4.12 -20.67
CA GLY A 31 2.88 3.24 -20.34
C GLY A 31 3.48 3.36 -18.94
N PHE A 32 2.68 3.58 -17.90
CA PHE A 32 2.97 2.92 -16.62
C PHE A 32 2.11 1.67 -16.59
N ALA A 33 2.70 0.48 -16.76
CA ALA A 33 2.09 -0.75 -16.29
C ALA A 33 2.01 -0.62 -14.76
N GLN A 34 0.91 -0.04 -14.30
CA GLN A 34 0.57 0.12 -12.90
C GLN A 34 0.40 -1.30 -12.35
N ARG A 35 1.35 -1.74 -11.51
CA ARG A 35 1.26 -3.06 -10.87
C ARG A 35 -0.07 -3.10 -10.12
N ASP A 36 -0.91 -4.07 -10.47
CA ASP A 36 -2.27 -4.11 -9.97
C ASP A 36 -2.27 -4.36 -8.45
N PRO A 37 -3.01 -3.62 -7.62
CA PRO A 37 -3.00 -3.83 -6.18
C PRO A 37 -3.61 -5.18 -5.80
N TYR A 38 -2.87 -5.93 -4.99
CA TYR A 38 -3.36 -7.14 -4.32
C TYR A 38 -4.58 -6.81 -3.44
N VAL A 39 -5.63 -7.63 -3.50
CA VAL A 39 -6.83 -7.44 -2.65
C VAL A 39 -6.88 -8.50 -1.56
N LEU A 40 -7.06 -9.76 -1.95
CA LEU A 40 -7.25 -10.87 -1.03
C LEU A 40 -7.02 -12.22 -1.75
N HIS A 41 -6.85 -13.29 -0.98
CA HIS A 41 -6.80 -14.66 -1.45
C HIS A 41 -7.56 -15.57 -0.48
N ASP A 42 -7.96 -16.74 -0.98
CA ASP A 42 -8.46 -17.85 -0.18
C ASP A 42 -7.80 -19.14 -0.67
N CYS A 43 -7.27 -19.94 0.26
CA CYS A 43 -6.68 -21.24 -0.02
C CYS A 43 -7.52 -22.29 0.69
N SER A 44 -8.03 -23.27 -0.05
CA SER A 44 -8.90 -24.29 0.55
C SER A 44 -8.14 -25.16 1.54
N ASN A 45 -8.76 -25.42 2.70
CA ASN A 45 -8.21 -26.31 3.73
C ASN A 45 -8.53 -27.79 3.47
N THR A 46 -9.26 -28.13 2.39
CA THR A 46 -9.70 -29.50 2.11
C THR A 46 -8.64 -30.29 1.34
N GLY A 47 -7.68 -30.84 2.09
CA GLY A 47 -6.72 -31.83 1.60
C GLY A 47 -5.40 -31.22 1.12
N ASN A 48 -4.36 -31.43 1.91
CA ASN A 48 -3.01 -31.00 1.57
C ASN A 48 -2.37 -31.93 0.52
N VAL A 49 -1.64 -31.31 -0.40
CA VAL A 49 -0.89 -31.95 -1.47
C VAL A 49 0.60 -31.88 -1.13
N SER A 50 1.31 -33.00 -1.30
CA SER A 50 2.77 -33.01 -1.18
C SER A 50 3.39 -32.16 -2.28
N SER A 51 4.40 -31.36 -1.93
CA SER A 51 5.13 -30.46 -2.84
C SER A 51 5.74 -31.17 -4.07
N ASN A 52 6.01 -32.47 -3.97
CA ASN A 52 6.59 -33.29 -5.04
C ASN A 52 5.56 -34.09 -5.87
N SER A 53 4.26 -33.94 -5.59
CA SER A 53 3.19 -34.68 -6.29
C SER A 53 3.06 -34.27 -7.77
N ALA A 54 2.48 -35.16 -8.58
CA ALA A 54 2.13 -34.88 -9.97
C ALA A 54 1.10 -33.74 -10.06
N TYR A 55 0.06 -33.76 -9.21
CA TYR A 55 -0.89 -32.64 -9.07
C TYR A 55 -0.19 -31.29 -8.86
N ARG A 56 0.77 -31.18 -7.93
CA ARG A 56 1.46 -29.90 -7.67
C ARG A 56 2.30 -29.45 -8.86
N LYS A 57 2.96 -30.38 -9.57
CA LYS A 57 3.68 -30.06 -10.82
C LYS A 57 2.72 -29.52 -11.89
N ASN A 58 1.50 -30.09 -11.97
CA ASN A 58 0.46 -29.63 -12.88
C ASN A 58 -0.04 -28.23 -12.50
N VAL A 59 -0.21 -27.92 -11.20
CA VAL A 59 -0.55 -26.55 -10.72
C VAL A 59 0.54 -25.55 -11.14
N ASN A 60 1.81 -25.85 -10.88
CA ASN A 60 2.92 -24.98 -11.26
C ASN A 60 2.96 -24.73 -12.77
N THR A 61 2.76 -25.77 -13.56
CA THR A 61 2.75 -25.70 -15.03
C THR A 61 1.58 -24.86 -15.53
N LEU A 62 0.38 -25.12 -15.01
CA LEU A 62 -0.85 -24.40 -15.35
C LEU A 62 -0.69 -22.90 -15.05
N LEU A 63 -0.38 -22.54 -13.80
CA LEU A 63 -0.30 -21.14 -13.37
C LEU A 63 0.82 -20.37 -14.10
N SER A 64 1.97 -20.99 -14.34
CA SER A 64 3.07 -20.36 -15.10
C SER A 64 2.73 -20.11 -16.57
N SER A 65 1.77 -20.87 -17.12
CA SER A 65 1.31 -20.72 -18.51
C SER A 65 0.19 -19.71 -18.72
N LEU A 66 -0.47 -19.26 -17.64
CA LEU A 66 -1.62 -18.35 -17.74
C LEU A 66 -1.24 -16.99 -18.33
N SER A 67 -0.04 -16.48 -18.02
CA SER A 67 0.43 -15.17 -18.49
C SER A 67 0.84 -15.14 -19.95
N SER A 68 1.19 -16.28 -20.55
CA SER A 68 1.64 -16.38 -21.94
C SER A 68 0.51 -16.74 -22.90
N ASN A 69 -0.68 -17.02 -22.38
CA ASN A 69 -1.81 -17.46 -23.19
C ASN A 69 -2.56 -16.26 -23.82
N THR A 70 -2.45 -16.15 -25.14
CA THR A 70 -3.02 -15.05 -25.94
C THR A 70 -4.31 -15.45 -26.66
N GLN A 71 -4.87 -16.63 -26.38
CA GLN A 71 -5.99 -17.22 -27.15
C GLN A 71 -7.37 -16.60 -26.87
N SER A 72 -7.49 -15.60 -25.98
CA SER A 72 -8.75 -14.90 -25.71
C SER A 72 -8.56 -13.39 -25.73
N HIS A 73 -9.34 -12.70 -26.55
CA HIS A 73 -9.29 -11.25 -26.75
C HIS A 73 -9.99 -10.45 -25.63
N TYR A 74 -10.59 -11.13 -24.63
CA TYR A 74 -11.61 -10.52 -23.74
C TYR A 74 -11.39 -10.82 -22.25
N GLY A 75 -10.20 -11.28 -21.88
CA GLY A 75 -9.78 -11.37 -20.48
C GLY A 75 -10.45 -12.45 -19.63
N PHE A 76 -11.20 -13.39 -20.22
CA PHE A 76 -11.65 -14.63 -19.56
C PHE A 76 -10.93 -15.83 -20.16
N TYR A 77 -10.47 -16.74 -19.30
CA TYR A 77 -9.77 -17.95 -19.71
C TYR A 77 -10.11 -19.15 -18.81
N ASN A 78 -10.31 -20.31 -19.42
CA ASN A 78 -10.43 -21.60 -18.75
C ASN A 78 -9.42 -22.61 -19.31
N PHE A 79 -8.66 -23.25 -18.44
CA PHE A 79 -7.62 -24.21 -18.85
C PHE A 79 -7.52 -25.38 -17.89
N SER A 80 -7.14 -26.54 -18.41
CA SER A 80 -6.85 -27.73 -17.61
C SER A 80 -5.49 -28.31 -17.96
N VAL A 81 -4.77 -28.81 -16.95
CA VAL A 81 -3.50 -29.53 -17.11
C VAL A 81 -3.55 -30.81 -16.29
N GLY A 82 -3.03 -31.90 -16.85
CA GLY A 82 -3.02 -33.23 -16.22
C GLY A 82 -4.27 -34.06 -16.48
N GLU A 83 -4.27 -35.28 -15.96
CA GLU A 83 -5.33 -36.28 -16.15
C GLU A 83 -5.71 -36.92 -14.81
N ASN A 84 -6.92 -37.50 -14.75
CA ASN A 84 -7.43 -38.25 -13.60
C ASN A 84 -7.31 -37.48 -12.27
N SER A 85 -6.75 -38.10 -11.23
CA SER A 85 -6.56 -37.51 -9.90
C SER A 85 -5.57 -36.34 -9.84
N ASP A 86 -4.74 -36.17 -10.88
CA ASP A 86 -3.74 -35.11 -10.98
C ASP A 86 -4.19 -33.94 -11.87
N ARG A 87 -5.43 -33.97 -12.37
CA ARG A 87 -5.99 -32.91 -13.20
C ARG A 87 -6.25 -31.64 -12.39
N VAL A 88 -5.79 -30.51 -12.91
CA VAL A 88 -5.99 -29.17 -12.35
C VAL A 88 -6.75 -28.33 -13.36
N ASN A 89 -7.78 -27.62 -12.91
CA ASN A 89 -8.55 -26.67 -13.70
C ASN A 89 -8.28 -25.26 -13.18
N ALA A 90 -8.12 -24.28 -14.07
CA ALA A 90 -8.04 -22.87 -13.71
C ALA A 90 -9.03 -22.03 -14.50
N VAL A 91 -9.61 -21.04 -13.81
CA VAL A 91 -10.41 -19.98 -14.39
C VAL A 91 -9.76 -18.66 -14.04
N THR A 92 -9.64 -17.78 -15.04
CA THR A 92 -9.19 -16.42 -14.83
C THR A 92 -10.15 -15.47 -15.52
N PHE A 93 -10.45 -14.34 -14.89
CA PHE A 93 -11.27 -13.32 -15.52
C PHE A 93 -10.88 -11.92 -15.08
N CYS A 94 -10.72 -11.04 -16.06
CA CYS A 94 -10.35 -9.65 -15.90
C CYS A 94 -11.58 -8.75 -15.92
N ARG A 95 -11.44 -7.55 -15.37
CA ARG A 95 -12.43 -6.49 -15.50
C ARG A 95 -12.58 -6.10 -16.97
N ALA A 96 -13.82 -5.96 -17.44
CA ALA A 96 -14.10 -5.83 -18.88
C ALA A 96 -13.64 -4.50 -19.50
N ASP A 97 -13.40 -3.47 -18.69
CA ASP A 97 -12.92 -2.13 -19.11
C ASP A 97 -11.39 -2.05 -19.26
N LEU A 98 -10.67 -3.16 -19.09
CA LEU A 98 -9.21 -3.19 -19.17
C LEU A 98 -8.72 -3.46 -20.59
N ILE A 99 -7.60 -2.83 -20.94
CA ILE A 99 -6.86 -3.20 -22.16
C ILE A 99 -6.17 -4.56 -21.98
N PRO A 100 -5.98 -5.35 -23.05
CA PRO A 100 -5.46 -6.72 -22.95
C PRO A 100 -4.13 -6.85 -22.18
N ILE A 101 -3.23 -5.87 -22.30
CA ILE A 101 -1.95 -5.88 -21.60
C ILE A 101 -2.09 -5.75 -20.07
N ASP A 102 -3.05 -4.98 -19.58
CA ASP A 102 -3.28 -4.81 -18.15
C ASP A 102 -3.89 -6.08 -17.54
N CYS A 103 -4.79 -6.72 -18.28
CA CYS A 103 -5.33 -8.02 -17.92
C CYS A 103 -4.22 -9.09 -17.86
N GLN A 104 -3.37 -9.18 -18.89
CA GLN A 104 -2.27 -10.15 -18.94
C GLN A 104 -1.28 -9.97 -17.78
N ASN A 105 -0.91 -8.72 -17.47
CA ASN A 105 -0.04 -8.39 -16.34
C ASN A 105 -0.67 -8.77 -15.00
N CYS A 106 -1.97 -8.51 -14.82
CA CYS A 106 -2.71 -8.87 -13.62
C CYS A 106 -2.77 -10.40 -13.44
N VAL A 107 -3.10 -11.14 -14.51
CA VAL A 107 -3.19 -12.60 -14.48
C VAL A 107 -1.83 -13.22 -14.15
N GLY A 108 -0.75 -12.74 -14.76
CA GLY A 108 0.60 -13.22 -14.46
C GLY A 108 1.00 -12.99 -13.00
N THR A 109 0.75 -11.79 -12.48
CA THR A 109 1.04 -11.45 -11.07
C THR A 109 0.20 -12.30 -10.11
N SER A 110 -1.08 -12.48 -10.42
CA SER A 110 -2.01 -13.30 -9.63
C SER A 110 -1.62 -14.77 -9.60
N ALA A 111 -1.14 -15.30 -10.73
CA ALA A 111 -0.65 -16.67 -10.82
C ALA A 111 0.61 -16.90 -9.96
N GLU A 112 1.57 -15.98 -9.98
CA GLU A 112 2.74 -16.02 -9.10
C GLU A 112 2.34 -15.94 -7.61
N GLU A 113 1.38 -15.07 -7.28
CA GLU A 113 0.90 -14.90 -5.91
C GLU A 113 0.23 -16.17 -5.37
N LEU A 114 -0.57 -16.87 -6.20
CA LEU A 114 -1.19 -18.14 -5.83
C LEU A 114 -0.16 -19.24 -5.56
N LEU A 115 0.92 -19.29 -6.34
CA LEU A 115 1.99 -20.26 -6.12
C LEU A 115 2.70 -20.03 -4.77
N PHE A 116 2.85 -18.77 -4.38
CA PHE A 116 3.46 -18.37 -3.12
C PHE A 116 2.53 -18.56 -1.90
N ARG A 117 1.27 -18.15 -2.01
CA ARG A 117 0.29 -18.13 -0.90
C ARG A 117 -0.39 -19.47 -0.65
N CYS A 118 -0.66 -20.23 -1.70
CA CYS A 118 -1.28 -21.56 -1.62
C CYS A 118 -0.27 -22.64 -2.04
N PRO A 119 0.82 -22.88 -1.26
CA PRO A 119 1.91 -23.77 -1.68
C PRO A 119 1.50 -25.25 -1.71
N ASN A 120 0.52 -25.66 -0.90
CA ASN A 120 0.20 -27.08 -0.67
C ASN A 120 -1.29 -27.41 -0.83
N GLN A 121 -2.12 -26.46 -1.27
CA GLN A 121 -3.57 -26.61 -1.34
C GLN A 121 -4.02 -27.10 -2.72
N LYS A 122 -5.07 -27.93 -2.75
CA LYS A 122 -5.71 -28.39 -3.99
C LYS A 122 -6.47 -27.30 -4.72
N GLU A 123 -6.94 -26.30 -4.00
CA GLU A 123 -7.72 -25.19 -4.55
C GLU A 123 -7.21 -23.87 -3.98
N GLY A 124 -7.22 -22.84 -4.81
CA GLY A 124 -6.82 -21.50 -4.40
C GLY A 124 -7.41 -20.46 -5.35
N ILE A 125 -7.80 -19.33 -4.78
CA ILE A 125 -8.33 -18.17 -5.50
C ILE A 125 -7.66 -16.90 -4.99
N VAL A 126 -7.34 -15.99 -5.90
CA VAL A 126 -6.81 -14.67 -5.58
C VAL A 126 -7.62 -13.62 -6.35
N TRP A 127 -7.95 -12.55 -5.63
CA TRP A 127 -8.59 -11.36 -6.18
C TRP A 127 -7.59 -10.22 -6.18
N TYR A 128 -7.41 -9.65 -7.36
CA TYR A 128 -6.69 -8.42 -7.63
C TYR A 128 -7.71 -7.37 -8.12
N MET A 129 -7.34 -6.09 -8.18
CA MET A 129 -8.31 -5.02 -8.54
C MET A 129 -8.80 -5.12 -9.98
N ASN A 130 -7.98 -5.71 -10.85
CA ASN A 130 -8.20 -5.82 -12.28
C ASN A 130 -8.53 -7.24 -12.73
N CYS A 131 -8.25 -8.28 -11.94
CA CYS A 131 -8.55 -9.66 -12.33
C CYS A 131 -8.69 -10.61 -11.12
N THR A 132 -9.30 -11.76 -11.39
CA THR A 132 -9.39 -12.90 -10.48
C THR A 132 -8.72 -14.11 -11.14
N VAL A 133 -7.94 -14.87 -10.38
CA VAL A 133 -7.37 -16.16 -10.81
C VAL A 133 -7.73 -17.22 -9.78
N ARG A 134 -8.28 -18.36 -10.23
CA ARG A 134 -8.58 -19.51 -9.36
C ARG A 134 -8.16 -20.82 -9.99
N TYR A 135 -7.74 -21.78 -9.17
CA TYR A 135 -7.49 -23.16 -9.58
C TYR A 135 -8.17 -24.16 -8.63
N SER A 136 -8.54 -25.33 -9.14
CA SER A 136 -9.13 -26.43 -8.36
C SER A 136 -8.89 -27.79 -9.04
N ASN A 137 -8.95 -28.87 -8.26
CA ASN A 137 -8.95 -30.24 -8.76
C ASN A 137 -10.31 -30.66 -9.34
N ASN A 138 -11.38 -29.95 -8.97
CA ASN A 138 -12.72 -30.16 -9.48
C ASN A 138 -12.95 -29.35 -10.75
N SER A 139 -13.91 -29.76 -11.57
CA SER A 139 -14.37 -28.92 -12.67
C SER A 139 -15.01 -27.65 -12.10
N ILE A 140 -14.61 -26.49 -12.61
CA ILE A 140 -15.08 -25.17 -12.17
C ILE A 140 -15.58 -24.30 -13.34
N PHE A 141 -15.79 -24.92 -14.51
CA PHE A 141 -16.21 -24.23 -15.74
C PHE A 141 -17.74 -24.26 -15.86
N GLY A 142 -18.35 -23.11 -16.08
CA GLY A 142 -19.81 -22.97 -16.22
C GLY A 142 -20.57 -23.31 -14.94
N ILE A 143 -19.93 -23.21 -13.77
CA ILE A 143 -20.54 -23.51 -12.47
C ILE A 143 -20.58 -22.23 -11.64
N MET A 144 -21.80 -21.80 -11.31
CA MET A 144 -22.01 -20.68 -10.39
C MET A 144 -21.57 -21.08 -8.98
N GLN A 145 -20.49 -20.46 -8.52
CA GLN A 145 -19.96 -20.61 -7.17
C GLN A 145 -19.97 -19.25 -6.45
N PHE A 146 -20.67 -19.23 -5.31
CA PHE A 146 -20.76 -18.07 -4.42
C PHE A 146 -19.94 -18.26 -3.12
N GLU A 147 -19.72 -19.50 -2.69
CA GLU A 147 -18.88 -19.82 -1.53
C GLU A 147 -17.44 -19.28 -1.70
N SER A 148 -16.76 -19.04 -0.57
CA SER A 148 -15.57 -18.17 -0.50
C SER A 148 -15.84 -16.71 -0.85
N MET A 149 -17.08 -16.23 -0.62
CA MET A 149 -17.42 -14.81 -0.73
C MET A 149 -16.67 -13.98 0.30
N GLN A 150 -16.10 -12.89 -0.18
CA GLN A 150 -15.31 -11.94 0.60
C GLN A 150 -15.88 -10.55 0.37
N HIS A 151 -15.84 -9.69 1.38
CA HIS A 151 -16.34 -8.34 1.26
C HIS A 151 -15.38 -7.33 1.87
N LEU A 152 -15.36 -6.14 1.28
CA LEU A 152 -14.63 -4.98 1.77
C LEU A 152 -15.59 -3.80 1.74
N HIS A 153 -15.58 -2.98 2.79
CA HIS A 153 -16.41 -1.79 2.82
C HIS A 153 -15.64 -0.62 3.42
N ASN A 154 -16.04 0.58 3.04
CA ASN A 154 -15.57 1.80 3.65
C ASN A 154 -16.08 1.88 5.09
N ILE A 155 -15.21 2.19 6.04
CA ILE A 155 -15.59 2.36 7.45
C ILE A 155 -16.45 3.62 7.69
N ILE A 156 -16.51 4.52 6.70
CA ILE A 156 -17.36 5.71 6.73
C ILE A 156 -18.75 5.33 6.19
N ASN A 157 -19.75 5.58 7.03
CA ASN A 157 -21.16 5.38 6.73
C ASN A 157 -21.83 6.69 6.29
N VAL A 158 -22.80 6.57 5.40
CA VAL A 158 -23.73 7.66 5.08
C VAL A 158 -24.68 7.83 6.25
N THR A 159 -24.75 9.04 6.79
CA THR A 159 -25.77 9.40 7.79
C THR A 159 -27.04 9.79 7.04
N ASP A 160 -27.93 8.82 6.87
CA ASP A 160 -29.16 9.00 6.10
C ASP A 160 -30.40 8.54 6.90
N PRO A 161 -31.00 9.44 7.70
CA PRO A 161 -32.14 9.09 8.56
C PRO A 161 -33.41 8.69 7.78
N ILE A 162 -33.48 9.01 6.49
CA ILE A 162 -34.68 8.85 5.64
C ILE A 162 -34.53 7.65 4.67
N GLY A 163 -33.35 7.03 4.58
CA GLY A 163 -33.08 5.85 3.74
C GLY A 163 -33.04 6.11 2.22
N THR A 164 -32.91 7.38 1.82
CA THR A 164 -32.83 7.79 0.41
C THR A 164 -31.57 7.26 -0.30
N PHE A 165 -30.42 7.19 0.39
CA PHE A 165 -29.18 6.62 -0.11
C PHE A 165 -29.33 5.13 -0.41
N ASP A 166 -29.89 4.37 0.53
CA ASP A 166 -30.09 2.93 0.36
C ASP A 166 -31.01 2.65 -0.83
N GLN A 167 -32.10 3.42 -0.97
CA GLN A 167 -33.02 3.31 -2.11
C GLN A 167 -32.34 3.60 -3.46
N VAL A 168 -31.56 4.69 -3.55
CA VAL A 168 -30.84 5.06 -4.78
C VAL A 168 -29.79 4.00 -5.13
N ARG A 169 -29.06 3.49 -4.12
CA ARG A 169 -28.08 2.43 -4.28
C ARG A 169 -28.72 1.13 -4.76
N GLU A 170 -29.79 0.68 -4.12
CA GLU A 170 -30.48 -0.57 -4.49
C GLU A 170 -31.04 -0.50 -5.91
N THR A 171 -31.66 0.62 -6.28
CA THR A 171 -32.15 0.85 -7.64
C THR A 171 -31.02 0.81 -8.68
N LEU A 172 -29.87 1.43 -8.36
CA LEU A 172 -28.70 1.41 -9.24
C LEU A 172 -28.16 -0.02 -9.39
N LEU A 173 -27.99 -0.76 -8.29
CA LEU A 173 -27.43 -2.12 -8.31
C LEU A 173 -28.37 -3.11 -9.01
N ASP A 174 -29.69 -3.01 -8.81
CA ASP A 174 -30.69 -3.86 -9.46
C ASP A 174 -30.72 -3.67 -10.98
N ARG A 175 -30.65 -2.41 -11.43
CA ARG A 175 -30.53 -2.08 -12.86
C ARG A 175 -29.26 -2.67 -13.46
N LEU A 176 -28.10 -2.45 -12.82
CA LEU A 176 -26.81 -2.97 -13.30
C LEU A 176 -26.75 -4.49 -13.29
N ARG A 177 -27.43 -5.16 -12.34
CA ARG A 177 -27.55 -6.62 -12.33
C ARG A 177 -28.24 -7.10 -13.59
N SER A 178 -29.40 -6.52 -13.90
CA SER A 178 -30.18 -6.88 -15.09
C SER A 178 -29.38 -6.63 -16.38
N GLU A 179 -28.68 -5.50 -16.49
CA GLU A 179 -27.82 -5.16 -17.63
C GLU A 179 -26.65 -6.14 -17.79
N ALA A 180 -25.92 -6.44 -16.70
CA ALA A 180 -24.79 -7.37 -16.73
C ALA A 180 -25.22 -8.80 -17.08
N ALA A 181 -26.37 -9.25 -16.56
CA ALA A 181 -26.92 -10.58 -16.83
C ALA A 181 -27.47 -10.71 -18.25
N ALA A 182 -28.18 -9.68 -18.75
CA ALA A 182 -28.84 -9.66 -20.05
C ALA A 182 -27.90 -9.36 -21.23
N SER A 183 -26.64 -8.99 -20.97
CA SER A 183 -25.63 -8.74 -22.00
C SER A 183 -25.61 -9.88 -23.02
N THR A 184 -26.15 -9.59 -24.22
CA THR A 184 -26.23 -10.51 -25.37
C THR A 184 -24.89 -10.62 -26.10
N SER A 185 -23.96 -9.70 -25.81
CA SER A 185 -22.57 -9.87 -26.16
C SER A 185 -22.02 -10.98 -25.28
N THR A 186 -21.80 -12.15 -25.87
CA THR A 186 -21.16 -13.32 -25.25
C THR A 186 -19.77 -13.03 -24.67
N LEU A 187 -19.27 -11.81 -24.83
CA LEU A 187 -17.92 -11.40 -24.55
C LEU A 187 -17.76 -10.79 -23.14
N HIS A 188 -18.77 -10.09 -22.59
CA HIS A 188 -18.70 -9.53 -21.23
C HIS A 188 -20.07 -9.43 -20.54
N LYS A 189 -20.27 -10.23 -19.48
CA LYS A 189 -21.38 -10.06 -18.53
C LYS A 189 -21.04 -8.97 -17.53
N PHE A 190 -21.12 -7.72 -17.97
CA PHE A 190 -20.55 -6.56 -17.29
C PHE A 190 -21.47 -5.34 -17.44
N ALA A 191 -21.65 -4.59 -16.37
CA ALA A 191 -22.36 -3.32 -16.40
C ALA A 191 -21.72 -2.31 -15.44
N THR A 192 -21.71 -1.04 -15.86
CA THR A 192 -21.28 0.09 -15.03
C THR A 192 -22.33 1.18 -15.08
N GLY A 193 -22.40 1.98 -14.02
CA GLY A 193 -23.30 3.12 -14.01
C GLY A 193 -23.05 4.05 -12.85
N LYS A 194 -23.77 5.16 -12.88
CA LYS A 194 -23.83 6.11 -11.77
C LYS A 194 -25.27 6.46 -11.41
N ALA A 195 -25.49 6.84 -10.16
CA ALA A 195 -26.72 7.46 -9.70
C ALA A 195 -26.38 8.57 -8.71
N SER A 196 -27.06 9.71 -8.81
CA SER A 196 -26.86 10.83 -7.89
C SER A 196 -27.77 10.68 -6.69
N SER A 197 -27.19 10.64 -5.49
CA SER A 197 -27.93 10.77 -4.22
C SER A 197 -27.83 12.21 -3.71
N PRO A 198 -28.64 12.61 -2.71
CA PRO A 198 -28.52 13.92 -2.06
C PRO A 198 -27.15 14.17 -1.41
N TYR A 199 -26.36 13.11 -1.16
CA TYR A 199 -25.07 13.18 -0.48
C TYR A 199 -23.89 13.22 -1.46
N PHE A 200 -23.88 12.30 -2.43
CA PHE A 200 -22.84 12.18 -3.46
C PHE A 200 -23.30 11.28 -4.63
N ASP A 201 -22.53 11.31 -5.72
CA ASP A 201 -22.68 10.38 -6.84
C ASP A 201 -22.16 8.98 -6.46
N ILE A 202 -23.00 7.97 -6.62
CA ILE A 202 -22.65 6.56 -6.44
C ILE A 202 -22.21 6.02 -7.79
N TYR A 203 -20.96 5.56 -7.90
CA TYR A 203 -20.43 4.87 -9.07
C TYR A 203 -20.42 3.37 -8.78
N ALA A 204 -21.00 2.56 -9.65
CA ALA A 204 -21.12 1.11 -9.44
C ALA A 204 -20.73 0.29 -10.68
N LEU A 205 -20.25 -0.94 -10.43
CA LEU A 205 -19.81 -1.92 -11.41
C LEU A 205 -20.22 -3.32 -10.94
N LEU A 206 -20.90 -4.06 -11.80
CA LEU A 206 -21.28 -5.46 -11.59
C LEU A 206 -20.75 -6.30 -12.75
N GLN A 207 -20.21 -7.48 -12.44
CA GLN A 207 -19.63 -8.38 -13.44
C GLN A 207 -19.81 -9.86 -13.05
N CYS A 208 -20.04 -10.73 -14.03
CA CYS A 208 -20.00 -12.17 -13.90
C CYS A 208 -18.92 -12.79 -14.80
N THR A 209 -18.55 -14.03 -14.51
CA THR A 209 -17.77 -14.83 -15.46
C THR A 209 -18.61 -15.12 -16.71
N PRO A 210 -18.06 -14.95 -17.93
CA PRO A 210 -18.80 -15.13 -19.19
C PRO A 210 -19.34 -16.55 -19.44
N ASP A 211 -18.83 -17.56 -18.73
CA ASP A 211 -19.22 -18.96 -18.86
C ASP A 211 -20.55 -19.30 -18.14
N LEU A 212 -21.10 -18.40 -17.33
CA LEU A 212 -22.43 -18.56 -16.73
C LEU A 212 -23.54 -18.27 -17.73
N ASN A 213 -24.72 -18.83 -17.52
CA ASN A 213 -25.91 -18.38 -18.23
C ASN A 213 -26.48 -17.07 -17.63
N GLN A 214 -27.51 -16.50 -18.26
CA GLN A 214 -28.14 -15.25 -17.80
C GLN A 214 -28.72 -15.38 -16.38
N GLN A 215 -29.41 -16.49 -16.09
CA GLN A 215 -30.03 -16.71 -14.80
C GLN A 215 -28.98 -16.87 -13.69
N GLU A 216 -27.96 -17.70 -13.92
CA GLU A 216 -26.85 -17.90 -12.97
C GLU A 216 -26.08 -16.61 -12.67
N CYS A 217 -25.82 -15.78 -13.68
CA CYS A 217 -25.19 -14.48 -13.46
C CYS A 217 -26.08 -13.56 -12.61
N SER A 218 -27.38 -13.50 -12.94
CA SER A 218 -28.35 -12.73 -12.17
C SER A 218 -28.44 -13.20 -10.72
N ASP A 219 -28.46 -14.51 -10.49
CA ASP A 219 -28.54 -15.13 -9.16
C ASP A 219 -27.28 -14.86 -8.32
N CYS A 220 -26.09 -14.96 -8.92
CA CYS A 220 -24.85 -14.62 -8.25
C CYS A 220 -24.81 -13.16 -7.82
N LEU A 221 -25.13 -12.24 -8.74
CA LEU A 221 -25.16 -10.80 -8.46
C LEU A 221 -26.25 -10.43 -7.46
N ASN A 222 -27.41 -11.09 -7.51
CA ASN A 222 -28.48 -10.95 -6.52
C ASN A 222 -28.01 -11.31 -5.12
N GLN A 223 -27.31 -12.44 -4.97
CA GLN A 223 -26.74 -12.83 -3.68
C GLN A 223 -25.69 -11.83 -3.21
N SER A 224 -24.88 -11.25 -4.10
CA SER A 224 -23.93 -10.19 -3.76
C SER A 224 -24.64 -8.91 -3.29
N ILE A 225 -25.70 -8.49 -3.97
CA ILE A 225 -26.50 -7.31 -3.59
C ILE A 225 -27.15 -7.52 -2.21
N ALA A 226 -27.78 -8.68 -2.01
CA ALA A 226 -28.43 -9.03 -0.75
C ALA A 226 -27.46 -9.07 0.44
N LYS A 227 -26.15 -9.25 0.17
CA LYS A 227 -25.14 -9.21 1.22
C LYS A 227 -24.82 -7.80 1.70
N VAL A 228 -24.95 -6.78 0.85
CA VAL A 228 -24.55 -5.40 1.15
C VAL A 228 -25.18 -4.86 2.46
N PRO A 229 -26.51 -4.95 2.68
CA PRO A 229 -27.11 -4.45 3.93
C PRO A 229 -26.61 -5.21 5.16
N THR A 230 -26.38 -6.52 5.03
CA THR A 230 -26.00 -7.39 6.17
C THR A 230 -24.53 -7.31 6.54
N CYS A 231 -23.62 -7.13 5.57
CA CYS A 231 -22.18 -7.06 5.83
C CYS A 231 -21.70 -5.65 6.14
N CYS A 232 -22.36 -4.65 5.53
CA CYS A 232 -21.71 -3.39 5.22
C CYS A 232 -22.60 -2.16 5.46
N GLY A 233 -23.90 -2.35 5.76
CA GLY A 233 -24.82 -1.28 6.14
C GLY A 233 -24.85 -0.11 5.15
N PRO A 234 -24.86 1.15 5.63
CA PRO A 234 -24.87 2.34 4.79
C PRO A 234 -23.45 2.82 4.43
N ALA A 235 -22.48 1.92 4.26
CA ALA A 235 -21.11 2.30 3.88
C ALA A 235 -21.07 3.09 2.56
N ILE A 236 -20.18 4.08 2.48
CA ILE A 236 -20.00 4.93 1.29
C ILE A 236 -19.50 4.14 0.07
N GLY A 237 -18.79 3.03 0.29
CA GLY A 237 -18.28 2.16 -0.76
C GLY A 237 -18.20 0.72 -0.28
N VAL A 238 -18.52 -0.23 -1.15
CA VAL A 238 -18.53 -1.67 -0.85
C VAL A 238 -18.03 -2.46 -2.04
N ARG A 239 -17.38 -3.58 -1.75
CA ARG A 239 -16.99 -4.62 -2.68
C ARG A 239 -17.44 -5.96 -2.16
N VAL A 240 -18.09 -6.73 -3.02
CA VAL A 240 -18.39 -8.13 -2.79
C VAL A 240 -17.68 -8.92 -3.87
N LEU A 241 -16.78 -9.79 -3.45
CA LEU A 241 -15.91 -10.60 -4.29
C LEU A 241 -16.32 -12.05 -4.14
N THR A 242 -16.62 -12.71 -5.26
CA THR A 242 -16.94 -14.13 -5.28
C THR A 242 -16.14 -14.81 -6.39
N PRO A 243 -16.11 -16.15 -6.44
CA PRO A 243 -15.48 -16.85 -7.55
C PRO A 243 -16.11 -16.60 -8.92
N SER A 244 -17.40 -16.23 -8.99
CA SER A 244 -18.17 -16.21 -10.24
C SER A 244 -18.76 -14.83 -10.60
N CYS A 245 -18.88 -13.92 -9.64
CA CYS A 245 -19.32 -12.55 -9.87
C CYS A 245 -18.72 -11.56 -8.85
N ASN A 246 -18.65 -10.29 -9.24
CA ASN A 246 -18.16 -9.21 -8.41
C ASN A 246 -19.13 -8.03 -8.43
N LEU A 247 -19.28 -7.37 -7.29
CA LEU A 247 -20.01 -6.13 -7.12
C LEU A 247 -19.07 -5.10 -6.49
N ARG A 248 -19.05 -3.88 -7.04
CA ARG A 248 -18.37 -2.74 -6.42
C ARG A 248 -19.17 -1.47 -6.58
N TYR A 249 -19.28 -0.68 -5.53
CA TYR A 249 -19.64 0.73 -5.62
C TYR A 249 -18.75 1.61 -4.74
N GLU A 250 -18.56 2.87 -5.15
CA GLU A 250 -17.76 3.88 -4.46
C GLU A 250 -18.37 5.28 -4.71
N ASN A 251 -17.94 6.29 -3.94
CA ASN A 251 -18.32 7.70 -4.15
C ASN A 251 -17.44 8.45 -5.16
N ASN A 252 -16.54 7.75 -5.84
CA ASN A 252 -15.67 8.27 -6.88
C ASN A 252 -15.60 7.32 -8.08
N HIS A 253 -15.34 7.86 -9.26
CA HIS A 253 -15.26 7.08 -10.50
C HIS A 253 -14.01 6.17 -10.53
N PHE A 254 -14.18 4.89 -10.90
CA PHE A 254 -13.11 3.88 -10.84
C PHE A 254 -13.00 2.90 -12.02
N TYR A 255 -13.85 3.03 -13.06
CA TYR A 255 -13.85 2.15 -14.24
C TYR A 255 -13.53 2.94 -15.53
N GLY A 256 -13.02 2.27 -16.56
CA GLY A 256 -12.70 2.86 -17.87
C GLY A 256 -13.91 2.97 -18.81
N PHE A 257 -13.70 3.53 -20.01
CA PHE A 257 -14.71 3.55 -21.07
C PHE A 257 -14.79 2.17 -21.75
N THR A 258 -15.98 1.59 -21.83
CA THR A 258 -16.23 0.37 -22.60
C THR A 258 -16.05 0.64 -24.09
N LEU A 259 -15.13 -0.09 -24.74
CA LEU A 259 -15.04 -0.13 -26.20
C LEU A 259 -16.27 -0.89 -26.71
N GLU A 260 -17.22 -0.19 -27.34
CA GLU A 260 -18.29 -0.85 -28.09
C GLU A 260 -17.67 -1.74 -29.17
N ALA A 261 -18.10 -3.01 -29.21
CA ALA A 261 -17.70 -3.90 -30.29
C ALA A 261 -18.23 -3.35 -31.63
N PRO A 262 -17.43 -3.34 -32.71
CA PRO A 262 -17.93 -2.93 -34.01
C PRO A 262 -19.06 -3.88 -34.46
N PRO A 263 -20.11 -3.37 -35.12
CA PRO A 263 -21.27 -4.17 -35.47
C PRO A 263 -20.89 -5.33 -36.41
N PRO A 264 -21.51 -6.51 -36.25
CA PRO A 264 -21.24 -7.65 -37.11
C PRO A 264 -21.67 -7.34 -38.55
N LEU A 265 -20.71 -7.44 -39.47
CA LEU A 265 -20.95 -7.37 -40.90
C LEU A 265 -21.94 -8.49 -41.28
N SER A 266 -23.17 -8.12 -41.65
CA SER A 266 -24.16 -9.08 -42.14
C SER A 266 -23.72 -9.61 -43.49
N SER A 267 -23.19 -10.84 -43.52
CA SER A 267 -22.91 -11.56 -44.76
C SER A 267 -24.14 -12.37 -45.17
N THR A 268 -25.04 -11.75 -45.93
CA THR A 268 -26.03 -12.50 -46.72
C THR A 268 -25.32 -13.00 -47.97
N LEU A 269 -25.06 -14.31 -48.05
CA LEU A 269 -24.55 -14.97 -49.25
C LEU A 269 -25.71 -15.29 -50.20
N ALA A 270 -25.66 -14.73 -51.41
CA ALA A 270 -26.39 -15.16 -52.61
C ALA A 270 -25.54 -14.77 -53.85
N PRO A 271 -25.66 -15.50 -54.99
CA PRO A 271 -24.52 -16.05 -55.75
C PRO A 271 -23.83 -15.10 -56.74
N PRO A 272 -22.68 -15.51 -57.32
CA PRO A 272 -21.82 -14.62 -58.08
C PRO A 272 -22.31 -14.42 -59.52
N ALA A 273 -22.28 -13.17 -59.97
CA ALA A 273 -22.22 -12.82 -61.38
C ALA A 273 -20.87 -12.13 -61.68
N GLU A 274 -20.24 -12.59 -62.74
CA GLU A 274 -18.93 -12.22 -63.25
C GLU A 274 -18.76 -10.71 -63.50
N GLY A 275 -17.53 -10.19 -63.31
CA GLY A 275 -17.16 -8.94 -63.97
C GLY A 275 -15.94 -8.17 -63.45
N LYS A 276 -14.81 -8.37 -64.14
CA LYS A 276 -13.71 -7.43 -64.42
C LYS A 276 -12.80 -6.93 -63.27
N GLY A 277 -11.50 -7.23 -63.45
CA GLY A 277 -10.44 -6.93 -62.51
C GLY A 277 -9.84 -5.52 -62.56
N SER A 278 -8.96 -5.28 -61.58
CA SER A 278 -8.01 -4.16 -61.58
C SER A 278 -6.80 -4.46 -60.67
N ASN A 279 -5.62 -4.56 -61.29
CA ASN A 279 -4.25 -4.32 -60.82
C ASN A 279 -3.86 -4.57 -59.33
N SER A 280 -3.52 -5.83 -59.03
CA SER A 280 -2.99 -6.31 -57.73
C SER A 280 -1.56 -5.86 -57.38
N SER A 281 -0.73 -5.47 -58.36
CA SER A 281 0.70 -5.21 -58.13
C SER A 281 1.01 -3.90 -57.37
N ARG A 282 0.19 -2.86 -57.51
CA ARG A 282 0.48 -1.52 -56.95
C ARG A 282 0.17 -1.43 -55.45
N THR A 283 -0.81 -2.19 -54.96
CA THR A 283 -1.21 -2.23 -53.54
C THR A 283 -0.19 -2.98 -52.69
N ILE A 284 0.39 -4.07 -53.20
CA ILE A 284 1.40 -4.87 -52.50
C ILE A 284 2.68 -4.04 -52.25
N ILE A 285 3.12 -3.25 -53.24
CA ILE A 285 4.32 -2.41 -53.11
C ILE A 285 4.15 -1.33 -52.03
N ILE A 286 2.96 -0.72 -51.94
CA ILE A 286 2.67 0.31 -50.92
C ILE A 286 2.65 -0.30 -49.51
N VAL A 287 2.05 -1.48 -49.35
CA VAL A 287 1.98 -2.17 -48.06
C VAL A 287 3.38 -2.60 -47.61
N VAL A 288 4.19 -3.20 -48.49
CA VAL A 288 5.56 -3.61 -48.17
C VAL A 288 6.44 -2.41 -47.81
N ALA A 289 6.35 -1.31 -48.57
CA ALA A 289 7.10 -0.09 -48.25
C ALA A 289 6.69 0.53 -46.91
N ALA A 290 5.39 0.51 -46.57
CA ALA A 290 4.89 1.01 -45.29
C ALA A 290 5.36 0.15 -44.11
N VAL A 291 5.33 -1.19 -44.25
CA VAL A 291 5.79 -2.12 -43.22
C VAL A 291 7.28 -1.99 -42.97
N VAL A 292 8.10 -1.93 -44.03
CA VAL A 292 9.56 -1.75 -43.91
C VAL A 292 9.89 -0.42 -43.24
N SER A 293 9.18 0.65 -43.61
CA SER A 293 9.36 1.97 -42.99
C SER A 293 8.98 1.97 -41.51
N ALA A 294 7.89 1.31 -41.14
CA ALA A 294 7.45 1.20 -39.74
C ALA A 294 8.44 0.41 -38.88
N VAL A 295 8.98 -0.70 -39.40
CA VAL A 295 10.01 -1.50 -38.71
C VAL A 295 11.29 -0.69 -38.53
N LEU A 296 11.73 0.05 -39.56
CA LEU A 296 12.93 0.87 -39.47
C LEU A 296 12.78 1.97 -38.41
N ILE A 297 11.62 2.63 -38.37
CA ILE A 297 11.30 3.65 -37.35
C ILE A 297 11.27 3.02 -35.96
N PHE A 298 10.66 1.84 -35.80
CA PHE A 298 10.62 1.13 -34.51
C PHE A 298 12.03 0.77 -34.02
N CYS A 299 12.90 0.28 -34.89
CA CYS A 299 14.30 -0.02 -34.56
C CYS A 299 15.08 1.24 -34.16
N ILE A 300 14.89 2.36 -34.89
CA ILE A 300 15.54 3.63 -34.57
C ILE A 300 15.04 4.17 -33.23
N CYS A 301 13.72 4.18 -32.99
CA CYS A 301 13.12 4.62 -31.73
C CYS A 301 13.59 3.75 -30.55
N THR A 302 13.67 2.43 -30.73
CA THR A 302 14.19 1.51 -29.70
C THR A 302 15.67 1.77 -29.44
N CYS A 303 16.48 2.00 -30.47
CA CYS A 303 17.91 2.30 -30.33
C CYS A 303 18.14 3.65 -29.62
N ILE A 304 17.34 4.67 -29.96
CA ILE A 304 17.36 5.98 -29.27
C ILE A 304 16.91 5.81 -27.83
N TYR A 305 15.81 5.08 -27.56
CA TYR A 305 15.34 4.81 -26.20
C TYR A 305 16.38 4.08 -25.35
N LEU A 306 17.05 3.05 -25.90
CA LEU A 306 18.12 2.35 -25.21
C LEU A 306 19.35 3.24 -24.98
N ARG A 307 19.72 4.09 -25.95
CA ARG A 307 20.79 5.09 -25.79
C ARG A 307 20.44 6.14 -24.74
N MET A 308 19.21 6.64 -24.72
CA MET A 308 18.73 7.59 -23.72
C MET A 308 18.62 6.93 -22.34
N ARG A 309 18.18 5.67 -22.23
CA ARG A 309 18.16 4.91 -20.96
C ARG A 309 19.57 4.68 -20.43
N LYS A 310 20.52 4.37 -21.31
CA LYS A 310 21.94 4.23 -20.97
C LYS A 310 22.55 5.58 -20.55
N GLN A 311 22.22 6.67 -21.24
CA GLN A 311 22.64 8.01 -20.86
C GLN A 311 21.99 8.48 -19.56
N ARG A 312 20.71 8.19 -19.31
CA ARG A 312 20.00 8.56 -18.08
C ARG A 312 20.58 7.82 -16.88
N LYS A 313 20.85 6.51 -17.01
CA LYS A 313 21.62 5.75 -16.01
C LYS A 313 23.03 6.31 -15.80
N LYS A 314 23.67 6.81 -16.87
CA LYS A 314 24.99 7.43 -16.78
C LYS A 314 24.94 8.77 -16.06
N VAL A 315 24.00 9.65 -16.40
CA VAL A 315 23.79 10.96 -15.75
C VAL A 315 23.39 10.80 -14.29
N GLU A 316 22.51 9.84 -13.98
CA GLU A 316 22.08 9.53 -12.61
C GLU A 316 23.24 8.96 -11.76
N MET A 317 24.17 8.21 -12.38
CA MET A 317 25.41 7.76 -11.75
C MET A 317 26.42 8.91 -11.59
N ASP A 318 26.53 9.78 -12.59
CA ASP A 318 27.43 10.93 -12.59
C ASP A 318 26.99 11.99 -11.57
N GLU A 319 25.68 12.16 -11.29
CA GLU A 319 25.17 13.01 -10.20
C GLU A 319 25.49 12.45 -8.79
N ILE A 320 25.39 11.13 -8.61
CA ILE A 320 25.78 10.46 -7.35
C ILE A 320 27.31 10.55 -7.13
N ASN A 321 28.09 10.36 -8.21
CA ASN A 321 29.55 10.45 -8.16
C ASN A 321 30.03 11.90 -7.94
N SER A 322 29.50 12.87 -8.70
CA SER A 322 29.94 14.28 -8.63
C SER A 322 29.61 14.99 -7.31
N GLY A 323 28.63 14.50 -6.54
CA GLY A 323 28.24 15.08 -5.26
C GLY A 323 28.80 14.40 -4.00
N ALA A 324 29.30 13.15 -4.11
CA ALA A 324 29.64 12.33 -2.94
C ALA A 324 30.86 11.40 -3.12
N GLU A 325 31.66 11.57 -4.17
CA GLU A 325 32.88 10.78 -4.43
C GLU A 325 33.82 10.66 -3.21
N SER A 326 33.88 11.68 -2.34
CA SER A 326 34.73 11.66 -1.13
C SER A 326 34.26 10.71 -0.02
N LEU A 327 33.04 10.16 -0.10
CA LEU A 327 32.41 9.32 0.93
C LEU A 327 32.25 7.85 0.49
N GLN A 328 32.73 7.49 -0.70
CA GLN A 328 32.66 6.12 -1.20
C GLN A 328 33.80 5.27 -0.62
N PHE A 329 33.46 4.11 -0.08
CA PHE A 329 34.40 3.09 0.39
C PHE A 329 34.43 1.90 -0.56
N ASP A 330 35.60 1.31 -0.72
CA ASP A 330 35.75 0.04 -1.44
C ASP A 330 35.06 -1.10 -0.69
N PHE A 331 34.43 -2.03 -1.43
CA PHE A 331 33.78 -3.19 -0.83
C PHE A 331 34.75 -4.03 0.01
N SER A 332 36.00 -4.15 -0.44
CA SER A 332 37.07 -4.89 0.25
C SER A 332 37.34 -4.35 1.65
N THR A 333 37.42 -3.02 1.80
CA THR A 333 37.62 -2.33 3.07
C THR A 333 36.47 -2.61 4.04
N ILE A 334 35.22 -2.51 3.58
CA ILE A 334 34.05 -2.78 4.41
C ILE A 334 33.99 -4.27 4.79
N ARG A 335 34.25 -5.17 3.83
CA ARG A 335 34.28 -6.61 4.06
C ARG A 335 35.30 -7.00 5.14
N ILE A 336 36.48 -6.39 5.13
CA ILE A 336 37.49 -6.61 6.19
C ILE A 336 36.99 -6.05 7.53
N ALA A 337 36.48 -4.82 7.55
CA ALA A 337 35.99 -4.18 8.77
C ALA A 337 34.88 -4.99 9.46
N THR A 338 33.99 -5.62 8.68
CA THR A 338 32.87 -6.44 9.16
C THR A 338 33.22 -7.92 9.32
N ASP A 339 34.49 -8.31 9.19
CA ASP A 339 34.91 -9.73 9.21
C ASP A 339 34.04 -10.59 8.28
N ASN A 340 34.01 -10.19 7.00
CA ASN A 340 33.21 -10.79 5.95
C ASN A 340 31.71 -10.86 6.27
N PHE A 341 31.16 -9.83 6.92
CA PHE A 341 29.76 -9.80 7.36
C PHE A 341 29.39 -11.00 8.24
N SER A 342 30.30 -11.40 9.13
CA SER A 342 30.10 -12.49 10.09
C SER A 342 28.85 -12.26 10.93
N ASP A 343 28.07 -13.32 11.15
CA ASP A 343 26.87 -13.28 11.99
C ASP A 343 27.18 -12.88 13.45
N VAL A 344 28.41 -13.13 13.92
CA VAL A 344 28.86 -12.69 15.26
C VAL A 344 28.90 -11.17 15.38
N LYS A 345 29.11 -10.45 14.27
CA LYS A 345 29.11 -8.98 14.23
C LYS A 345 27.74 -8.40 13.89
N LYS A 346 26.68 -9.22 13.76
CA LYS A 346 25.34 -8.75 13.44
C LYS A 346 24.75 -7.94 14.61
N LEU A 347 24.35 -6.71 14.34
CA LEU A 347 23.69 -5.82 15.29
C LEU A 347 22.15 -5.95 15.23
N GLY A 348 21.61 -6.23 14.05
CA GLY A 348 20.18 -6.38 13.84
C GLY A 348 19.84 -6.69 12.39
N GLN A 349 18.60 -7.13 12.14
CA GLN A 349 18.06 -7.38 10.81
C GLN A 349 16.59 -6.97 10.77
N GLY A 350 16.20 -6.23 9.73
CA GLY A 350 14.82 -5.80 9.49
C GLY A 350 14.44 -5.89 8.02
N GLY A 351 13.28 -5.32 7.66
CA GLY A 351 12.80 -5.29 6.28
C GLY A 351 13.72 -4.54 5.30
N PHE A 352 14.62 -3.72 5.82
CA PHE A 352 15.57 -2.89 5.07
C PHE A 352 16.98 -3.48 5.00
N GLY A 353 17.15 -4.75 5.40
CA GLY A 353 18.44 -5.45 5.35
C GLY A 353 19.07 -5.69 6.73
N THR A 354 20.35 -6.05 6.72
CA THR A 354 21.10 -6.48 7.91
C THR A 354 22.15 -5.46 8.28
N VAL A 355 22.27 -5.16 9.58
CA VAL A 355 23.25 -4.22 10.12
C VAL A 355 24.35 -4.99 10.85
N TYR A 356 25.61 -4.68 10.53
CA TYR A 356 26.79 -5.29 11.11
C TYR A 356 27.66 -4.26 11.83
N LYS A 357 28.23 -4.63 12.97
CA LYS A 357 29.31 -3.89 13.60
C LYS A 357 30.58 -4.05 12.75
N GLY A 358 31.28 -2.96 12.51
CA GLY A 358 32.59 -2.98 11.85
C GLY A 358 33.61 -2.19 12.65
N LYS A 359 34.88 -2.37 12.32
CA LYS A 359 35.98 -1.56 12.84
C LYS A 359 36.98 -1.30 11.73
N PHE A 360 37.21 -0.04 11.40
CA PHE A 360 38.22 0.35 10.43
C PHE A 360 39.65 0.18 11.01
N PRO A 361 40.70 0.10 10.17
CA PRO A 361 42.08 -0.05 10.64
C PRO A 361 42.56 1.07 11.57
N ASN A 362 42.03 2.28 11.40
CA ASN A 362 42.29 3.43 12.28
C ASN A 362 41.63 3.31 13.67
N GLY A 363 40.94 2.20 13.95
CA GLY A 363 40.27 1.93 15.21
C GLY A 363 38.83 2.44 15.30
N GLN A 364 38.34 3.19 14.31
CA GLN A 364 36.99 3.73 14.31
C GLN A 364 35.95 2.60 14.19
N GLU A 365 35.06 2.51 15.17
CA GLU A 365 33.91 1.59 15.13
C GLU A 365 32.79 2.18 14.27
N ILE A 366 32.14 1.31 13.49
CA ILE A 366 31.11 1.67 12.51
C ILE A 366 29.93 0.71 12.57
N ALA A 367 28.78 1.15 12.07
CA ALA A 367 27.64 0.31 11.76
C ALA A 367 27.45 0.24 10.24
N VAL A 368 27.41 -0.96 9.68
CA VAL A 368 27.30 -1.20 8.23
C VAL A 368 25.94 -1.82 7.95
N LYS A 369 25.04 -1.04 7.34
CA LYS A 369 23.73 -1.51 6.86
C LYS A 369 23.89 -2.04 5.45
N ARG A 370 23.70 -3.34 5.28
CA ARG A 370 23.72 -4.03 4.00
C ARG A 370 22.29 -4.23 3.52
N LEU A 371 21.92 -3.49 2.47
CA LEU A 371 20.57 -3.55 1.91
C LEU A 371 20.37 -4.84 1.11
N SER A 372 19.13 -5.31 1.01
CA SER A 372 18.79 -6.55 0.32
C SER A 372 19.09 -6.47 -1.18
N ARG A 373 19.59 -7.58 -1.74
CA ARG A 373 20.08 -7.71 -3.12
C ARG A 373 18.97 -7.80 -4.19
N SER A 374 17.70 -7.97 -3.80
CA SER A 374 16.63 -8.44 -4.69
C SER A 374 15.40 -7.53 -4.81
N SER A 375 15.42 -6.30 -4.27
CA SER A 375 14.26 -5.41 -4.35
C SER A 375 14.58 -4.09 -5.03
N GLU A 376 13.73 -3.67 -6.00
CA GLU A 376 13.73 -2.30 -6.53
C GLU A 376 13.56 -1.25 -5.41
N GLN A 377 12.96 -1.66 -4.29
CA GLN A 377 12.86 -0.87 -3.07
C GLN A 377 14.22 -0.56 -2.44
N GLY A 378 15.12 -1.55 -2.33
CA GLY A 378 16.44 -1.38 -1.71
C GLY A 378 17.32 -0.38 -2.47
N ASP A 379 17.25 -0.38 -3.81
CA ASP A 379 17.97 0.61 -4.63
C ASP A 379 17.42 2.03 -4.43
N GLN A 380 16.10 2.20 -4.31
CA GLN A 380 15.50 3.50 -4.05
C GLN A 380 15.80 4.01 -2.65
N GLU A 381 15.79 3.13 -1.64
CA GLU A 381 16.17 3.47 -0.26
C GLU A 381 17.63 3.89 -0.18
N PHE A 382 18.52 3.13 -0.83
CA PHE A 382 19.94 3.47 -0.94
C PHE A 382 20.16 4.87 -1.51
N LYS A 383 19.51 5.17 -2.65
CA LYS A 383 19.58 6.49 -3.28
C LYS A 383 19.05 7.59 -2.37
N ASN A 384 17.92 7.37 -1.70
CA ASN A 384 17.36 8.35 -0.77
C ASN A 384 18.32 8.61 0.38
N GLU A 385 18.87 7.57 1.01
CA GLU A 385 19.78 7.70 2.15
C GLU A 385 21.08 8.44 1.76
N ILE A 386 21.66 8.15 0.59
CA ILE A 386 22.86 8.88 0.13
C ILE A 386 22.53 10.34 -0.16
N LEU A 387 21.46 10.61 -0.91
CA LEU A 387 21.09 11.97 -1.32
C LEU A 387 20.77 12.86 -0.11
N LEU A 388 20.10 12.27 0.90
CA LEU A 388 19.64 12.98 2.09
C LEU A 388 20.72 13.05 3.16
N VAL A 389 21.20 11.89 3.64
CA VAL A 389 21.96 11.79 4.89
C VAL A 389 23.41 12.27 4.72
N ALA A 390 23.98 12.22 3.51
CA ALA A 390 25.31 12.80 3.26
C ALA A 390 25.37 14.31 3.55
N ARG A 391 24.22 15.00 3.55
CA ARG A 391 24.11 16.46 3.75
C ARG A 391 23.54 16.86 5.11
N LEU A 392 23.14 15.89 5.95
CA LEU A 392 22.56 16.17 7.27
C LEU A 392 23.66 16.14 8.34
N GLN A 393 23.90 17.29 8.97
CA GLN A 393 24.87 17.42 10.07
C GLN A 393 24.18 18.02 11.29
N GLN A 394 23.55 17.17 12.10
CA GLN A 394 22.86 17.61 13.32
C GLN A 394 23.04 16.58 14.44
N ARG A 395 23.10 17.04 15.70
CA ARG A 395 23.45 16.21 16.87
C ARG A 395 22.45 15.10 17.20
N ASN A 396 21.21 15.24 16.78
CA ASN A 396 20.09 14.31 16.99
C ASN A 396 19.70 13.55 15.72
N LEU A 397 20.56 13.51 14.70
CA LEU A 397 20.42 12.63 13.53
C LEU A 397 21.64 11.72 13.45
N VAL A 398 21.46 10.46 13.03
CA VAL A 398 22.57 9.52 12.86
C VAL A 398 23.39 9.92 11.65
N ARG A 399 24.71 10.06 11.84
CA ARG A 399 25.61 10.50 10.78
C ARG A 399 25.99 9.35 9.86
N LEU A 400 25.72 9.53 8.57
CA LEU A 400 26.31 8.71 7.51
C LEU A 400 27.79 9.09 7.35
N LEU A 401 28.67 8.09 7.46
CA LEU A 401 30.11 8.23 7.27
C LEU A 401 30.51 7.99 5.82
N GLY A 402 29.72 7.19 5.10
CA GLY A 402 29.93 6.91 3.70
C GLY A 402 29.10 5.73 3.22
N PHE A 403 29.38 5.28 2.00
CA PHE A 403 28.65 4.20 1.35
C PHE A 403 29.56 3.36 0.47
N CYS A 404 29.10 2.18 0.07
CA CYS A 404 29.72 1.38 -0.97
C CYS A 404 28.65 0.99 -1.99
N PHE A 405 28.97 1.28 -3.25
CA PHE A 405 28.18 0.92 -4.42
C PHE A 405 29.11 0.17 -5.39
N GLU A 406 29.12 -1.15 -5.31
CA GLU A 406 29.98 -1.99 -6.13
C GLU A 406 29.21 -3.24 -6.59
N GLY A 407 29.04 -3.40 -7.91
CA GLY A 407 28.21 -4.46 -8.48
C GLY A 407 26.79 -4.45 -7.91
N ASN A 408 26.43 -5.54 -7.22
CA ASN A 408 25.12 -5.71 -6.57
C ASN A 408 25.12 -5.34 -5.08
N GLU A 409 26.24 -4.84 -4.55
CA GLU A 409 26.34 -4.45 -3.14
C GLU A 409 25.88 -3.00 -2.95
N ARG A 410 25.06 -2.82 -1.92
CA ARG A 410 24.51 -1.53 -1.46
C ARG A 410 24.74 -1.45 0.03
N LEU A 411 25.82 -0.79 0.43
CA LEU A 411 26.23 -0.70 1.83
C LEU A 411 26.22 0.76 2.27
N LEU A 412 25.60 1.02 3.41
CA LEU A 412 25.60 2.33 4.07
C LEU A 412 26.40 2.21 5.37
N VAL A 413 27.35 3.11 5.57
CA VAL A 413 28.27 3.10 6.72
C VAL A 413 27.94 4.27 7.63
N TYR A 414 27.51 3.99 8.85
CA TYR A 414 27.14 4.99 9.86
C TYR A 414 28.10 4.97 11.05
N GLU A 415 28.04 6.04 11.85
CA GLU A 415 28.59 6.00 13.21
C GLU A 415 27.94 4.88 14.02
N LEU A 416 28.74 4.20 14.84
CA LEU A 416 28.19 3.16 15.72
C LEU A 416 27.45 3.80 16.90
N MET A 417 26.22 3.35 17.13
CA MET A 417 25.38 3.74 18.25
C MET A 417 25.42 2.61 19.30
N PRO A 418 26.27 2.69 20.34
CA PRO A 418 26.60 1.55 21.20
C PRO A 418 25.43 1.08 22.07
N ASN A 419 24.48 1.96 22.39
CA ASN A 419 23.31 1.60 23.17
C ASN A 419 22.18 1.03 22.29
N GLY A 420 22.30 1.08 20.96
CA GLY A 420 21.26 0.56 20.06
C GLY A 420 19.99 1.42 20.05
N SER A 421 18.86 0.81 19.73
CA SER A 421 17.58 1.50 19.55
C SER A 421 16.78 1.68 20.84
N LEU A 422 15.95 2.72 20.86
CA LEU A 422 15.17 3.15 22.02
C LEU A 422 14.10 2.13 22.44
N ASP A 423 13.51 1.40 21.49
CA ASP A 423 12.53 0.34 21.75
C ASP A 423 13.06 -0.75 22.70
N HIS A 424 14.34 -1.10 22.56
CA HIS A 424 15.01 -2.05 23.45
C HIS A 424 15.12 -1.57 24.90
N PHE A 425 15.06 -0.25 25.16
CA PHE A 425 15.03 0.26 26.53
C PHE A 425 13.61 0.44 27.04
N ILE A 426 12.69 0.97 26.23
CA ILE A 426 11.34 1.29 26.71
C ILE A 426 10.55 0.01 26.99
N PHE A 427 10.62 -0.99 26.11
CA PHE A 427 9.72 -2.15 26.19
C PHE A 427 10.30 -3.33 26.97
N ASP A 428 11.63 -3.42 27.13
CA ASP A 428 12.27 -4.42 27.97
C ASP A 428 12.19 -4.00 29.45
N PRO A 429 11.51 -4.76 30.34
CA PRO A 429 11.35 -4.38 31.74
C PRO A 429 12.67 -4.13 32.50
N SER A 430 13.73 -4.87 32.19
CA SER A 430 15.03 -4.75 32.85
C SER A 430 15.77 -3.50 32.39
N LYS A 431 15.77 -3.24 31.07
CA LYS A 431 16.44 -2.05 30.52
C LYS A 431 15.67 -0.77 30.80
N ARG A 432 14.35 -0.83 30.92
CA ARG A 432 13.48 0.32 31.22
C ARG A 432 13.85 1.05 32.50
N LEU A 433 14.36 0.33 33.50
CA LEU A 433 14.85 0.90 34.76
C LEU A 433 16.05 1.86 34.57
N HIS A 434 16.75 1.78 33.44
CA HIS A 434 17.85 2.68 33.11
C HIS A 434 17.38 4.00 32.45
N LEU A 435 16.09 4.08 32.08
CA LEU A 435 15.46 5.28 31.53
C LEU A 435 14.53 5.91 32.56
N ASP A 436 15.12 6.62 33.53
CA ASP A 436 14.37 7.50 34.41
C ASP A 436 13.73 8.66 33.63
N TRP A 437 12.90 9.47 34.31
CA TRP A 437 12.21 10.57 33.65
C TRP A 437 13.17 11.59 33.01
N LYS A 438 14.31 11.86 33.65
CA LYS A 438 15.31 12.80 33.14
C LYS A 438 15.84 12.34 31.78
N PHE A 439 16.18 11.06 31.63
CA PHE A 439 16.60 10.51 30.34
C PHE A 439 15.46 10.49 29.32
N ARG A 440 14.25 10.06 29.70
CA ARG A 440 13.09 10.07 28.78
C ARG A 440 12.77 11.46 28.27
N TYR A 441 12.74 12.46 29.14
CA TYR A 441 12.50 13.85 28.78
C TYR A 441 13.61 14.40 27.87
N LYS A 442 14.88 14.10 28.17
CA LYS A 442 16.01 14.43 27.28
C LYS A 442 15.85 13.82 25.89
N ILE A 443 15.35 12.58 25.82
CA ILE A 443 15.07 11.89 24.56
C ILE A 443 13.90 12.55 23.81
N ILE A 444 12.78 12.82 24.48
CA ILE A 444 11.60 13.53 23.92
C ILE A 444 12.01 14.86 23.27
N VAL A 445 12.80 15.67 23.98
CA VAL A 445 13.29 16.95 23.49
C VAL A 445 14.29 16.77 22.34
N GLY A 446 15.20 15.80 22.43
CA GLY A 446 16.20 15.55 21.39
C GLY A 446 15.57 15.08 20.07
N ILE A 447 14.56 14.22 20.11
CA ILE A 447 13.80 13.82 18.91
C ILE A 447 13.10 15.04 18.30
N ALA A 448 12.48 15.90 19.13
CA ALA A 448 11.82 17.10 18.63
C ALA A 448 12.79 18.06 17.92
N ARG A 449 14.01 18.23 18.45
CA ARG A 449 15.09 19.01 17.80
C ARG A 449 15.51 18.40 16.46
N GLY A 450 15.64 17.07 16.40
CA GLY A 450 15.97 16.36 15.16
C GLY A 450 14.91 16.59 14.07
N LEU A 451 13.62 16.49 14.42
CA LEU A 451 12.53 16.71 13.47
C LEU A 451 12.39 18.17 13.06
N GLN A 452 12.51 19.14 13.99
CA GLN A 452 12.50 20.56 13.63
C GLN A 452 13.59 20.84 12.60
N TYR A 453 14.80 20.32 12.81
CA TYR A 453 15.88 20.49 11.86
C TYR A 453 15.52 19.96 10.47
N LEU A 454 14.92 18.75 10.39
CA LEU A 454 14.48 18.18 9.11
C LEU A 454 13.36 19.00 8.43
N HIS A 455 12.46 19.60 9.21
CA HIS A 455 11.27 20.28 8.68
C HIS A 455 11.53 21.74 8.28
N GLU A 456 12.43 22.41 9.01
CA GLU A 456 12.58 23.87 8.98
C GLU A 456 14.03 24.34 8.78
N ASP A 457 15.03 23.72 9.43
CA ASP A 457 16.41 24.27 9.45
C ASP A 457 17.36 23.65 8.41
N SER A 458 17.04 22.49 7.85
CA SER A 458 17.85 21.86 6.82
C SER A 458 17.70 22.55 5.47
N GLN A 459 18.71 22.41 4.61
CA GLN A 459 18.72 23.00 3.26
C GLN A 459 17.46 22.69 2.44
N PHE A 460 16.90 21.50 2.63
CA PHE A 460 15.63 21.08 2.07
C PHE A 460 14.70 20.68 3.21
N ARG A 461 13.40 20.88 3.03
CA ARG A 461 12.40 20.32 3.94
C ARG A 461 12.33 18.80 3.69
N ILE A 462 12.49 18.01 4.74
CA ILE A 462 12.57 16.55 4.66
C ILE A 462 11.47 15.94 5.53
N ILE A 463 10.63 15.10 4.94
CA ILE A 463 9.62 14.33 5.67
C ILE A 463 10.15 12.91 5.88
N HIS A 464 10.23 12.45 7.14
CA HIS A 464 10.82 11.17 7.51
C HIS A 464 9.93 9.97 7.12
N ARG A 465 8.63 10.04 7.42
CA ARG A 465 7.57 9.05 7.11
C ARG A 465 7.65 7.68 7.81
N ASP A 466 8.76 7.31 8.42
CA ASP A 466 8.88 6.09 9.24
C ASP A 466 9.47 6.34 10.62
N LEU A 467 9.02 7.39 11.30
CA LEU A 467 9.48 7.70 12.65
C LEU A 467 8.83 6.76 13.68
N LYS A 468 9.64 6.03 14.44
CA LYS A 468 9.23 5.05 15.48
C LYS A 468 10.35 4.81 16.49
N THR A 469 10.06 4.12 17.59
CA THR A 469 11.04 3.85 18.67
C THR A 469 12.27 3.07 18.18
N SER A 470 12.10 2.09 17.27
CA SER A 470 13.22 1.33 16.71
C SER A 470 14.11 2.13 15.75
N ASN A 471 13.63 3.28 15.25
CA ASN A 471 14.40 4.19 14.39
C ASN A 471 15.05 5.35 15.18
N VAL A 472 14.92 5.37 16.51
CA VAL A 472 15.66 6.30 17.38
C VAL A 472 16.78 5.53 18.07
N LEU A 473 18.03 5.85 17.74
CA LEU A 473 19.22 5.22 18.33
C LEU A 473 19.79 6.07 19.46
N LEU A 474 20.48 5.44 20.40
CA LEU A 474 21.08 6.08 21.57
C LEU A 474 22.61 6.02 21.52
N ASP A 475 23.26 7.18 21.65
CA ASP A 475 24.72 7.25 21.76
C ASP A 475 25.20 6.82 23.14
N LYS A 476 26.51 6.80 23.36
CA LYS A 476 27.14 6.40 24.63
C LYS A 476 26.70 7.26 25.84
N GLU A 477 26.24 8.50 25.62
CA GLU A 477 25.70 9.41 26.65
C GLU A 477 24.15 9.41 26.72
N MET A 478 23.50 8.42 26.10
CA MET A 478 22.04 8.28 26.02
C MET A 478 21.35 9.49 25.35
N ASN A 479 22.03 10.16 24.41
CA ASN A 479 21.37 11.15 23.56
C ASN A 479 20.66 10.45 22.39
N PRO A 480 19.46 10.90 21.99
CA PRO A 480 18.75 10.32 20.86
C PRO A 480 19.32 10.82 19.54
N LYS A 481 19.36 9.92 18.55
CA LYS A 481 19.60 10.21 17.15
C LYS A 481 18.58 9.50 16.26
N ILE A 482 17.89 10.26 15.41
CA ILE A 482 16.94 9.72 14.42
C ILE A 482 17.74 9.05 13.30
N SER A 483 17.28 7.87 12.87
CA SER A 483 17.91 7.01 11.87
C SER A 483 16.89 6.49 10.86
N ASP A 484 17.40 5.81 9.81
CA ASP A 484 16.61 5.13 8.78
C ASP A 484 15.80 6.07 7.86
N PHE A 485 16.53 6.80 7.01
CA PHE A 485 15.96 7.76 6.06
C PHE A 485 15.56 7.12 4.71
N GLY A 486 15.56 5.78 4.60
CA GLY A 486 15.26 5.10 3.34
C GLY A 486 13.90 5.48 2.75
N MET A 487 12.94 5.83 3.63
CA MET A 487 11.60 6.28 3.24
C MET A 487 11.45 7.79 3.15
N ALA A 488 12.46 8.59 3.48
CA ALA A 488 12.30 10.04 3.56
C ALA A 488 12.07 10.67 2.17
N ARG A 489 11.49 11.88 2.17
CA ARG A 489 11.16 12.64 0.95
C ARG A 489 11.57 14.10 1.09
N LEU A 490 12.22 14.63 0.06
CA LEU A 490 12.51 16.06 -0.07
C LEU A 490 11.28 16.80 -0.58
N PHE A 491 10.97 17.91 0.07
CA PHE A 491 10.04 18.93 -0.40
C PHE A 491 10.85 20.12 -0.91
N THR A 492 10.36 20.75 -1.98
CA THR A 492 10.77 22.11 -2.32
C THR A 492 10.23 23.07 -1.25
N LEU A 493 10.88 24.22 -1.02
CA LEU A 493 10.56 25.11 0.11
C LEU A 493 9.07 25.51 0.17
N ASP A 494 8.43 25.69 -0.99
CA ASP A 494 7.03 26.09 -1.12
C ASP A 494 6.03 24.93 -0.98
N GLN A 495 6.51 23.68 -1.06
CA GLN A 495 5.65 22.51 -0.94
C GLN A 495 5.31 22.25 0.53
N THR A 496 4.02 22.28 0.86
CA THR A 496 3.50 22.05 2.22
C THR A 496 2.95 20.64 2.41
N GLN A 497 2.51 20.00 1.32
CA GLN A 497 1.95 18.65 1.31
C GLN A 497 2.32 17.93 0.01
N ALA A 498 2.42 16.60 0.08
CA ALA A 498 2.55 15.72 -1.07
C ALA A 498 1.60 14.53 -0.96
N ASN A 499 1.34 13.87 -2.07
CA ASN A 499 0.60 12.63 -2.15
C ASN A 499 1.45 11.51 -2.76
N THR A 500 1.22 10.28 -2.34
CA THR A 500 1.87 9.09 -2.91
C THR A 500 0.87 7.96 -3.05
N ARG A 501 0.96 7.22 -4.15
CA ARG A 501 0.20 5.96 -4.31
C ARG A 501 0.84 4.80 -3.56
N ARG A 502 2.14 4.90 -3.26
CA ARG A 502 2.89 3.91 -2.50
C ARG A 502 2.98 4.36 -1.05
N ILE A 503 2.12 3.78 -0.21
CA ILE A 503 2.12 3.98 1.25
C ILE A 503 3.23 3.11 1.84
N VAL A 504 4.14 3.75 2.56
CA VAL A 504 5.29 3.10 3.22
C VAL A 504 5.44 3.69 4.61
N GLY A 505 5.79 2.86 5.59
CA GLY A 505 5.94 3.26 6.99
C GLY A 505 5.44 2.16 7.92
N THR A 506 5.43 2.44 9.22
CA THR A 506 5.06 1.45 10.24
C THR A 506 3.67 1.72 10.79
N TYR A 507 2.79 0.72 10.68
CA TYR A 507 1.44 0.78 11.26
C TYR A 507 1.49 1.09 12.77
N GLY A 508 0.55 1.90 13.25
CA GLY A 508 0.53 2.43 14.62
C GLY A 508 1.27 3.76 14.78
N TYR A 509 2.19 4.10 13.88
CA TYR A 509 2.88 5.40 13.86
C TYR A 509 2.44 6.31 12.70
N MET A 510 1.88 5.73 11.64
CA MET A 510 1.42 6.48 10.47
C MET A 510 0.18 7.33 10.80
N ALA A 511 0.24 8.61 10.42
CA ALA A 511 -0.91 9.50 10.48
C ALA A 511 -2.05 8.99 9.57
N PRO A 512 -3.34 9.07 9.98
CA PRO A 512 -4.41 8.47 9.20
C PRO A 512 -4.60 9.05 7.80
N GLU A 513 -4.38 10.35 7.61
CA GLU A 513 -4.45 10.95 6.28
C GLU A 513 -3.40 10.37 5.32
N TYR A 514 -2.25 9.96 5.86
CA TYR A 514 -1.20 9.29 5.11
C TYR A 514 -1.53 7.82 4.87
N ALA A 515 -1.97 7.11 5.91
CA ALA A 515 -2.29 5.68 5.82
C ALA A 515 -3.52 5.40 4.93
N MET A 516 -4.49 6.31 4.88
CA MET A 516 -5.74 6.13 4.12
C MET A 516 -5.66 6.70 2.71
N HIS A 517 -5.07 7.89 2.55
CA HIS A 517 -5.11 8.63 1.28
C HIS A 517 -3.74 8.83 0.65
N GLY A 518 -2.66 8.41 1.32
CA GLY A 518 -1.30 8.64 0.86
C GLY A 518 -0.86 10.10 0.96
N HIS A 519 -1.59 10.95 1.70
CA HIS A 519 -1.24 12.35 1.91
C HIS A 519 -0.23 12.49 3.04
N PHE A 520 0.94 13.05 2.76
CA PHE A 520 1.97 13.26 3.78
C PHE A 520 2.50 14.69 3.78
N SER A 521 2.89 15.14 4.96
CA SER A 521 3.49 16.45 5.21
C SER A 521 4.35 16.40 6.48
N VAL A 522 4.89 17.55 6.88
CA VAL A 522 5.53 17.70 8.20
C VAL A 522 4.61 17.27 9.34
N LYS A 523 3.29 17.46 9.19
CA LYS A 523 2.28 17.09 10.20
C LYS A 523 2.08 15.58 10.34
N SER A 524 2.49 14.80 9.34
CA SER A 524 2.46 13.34 9.43
C SER A 524 3.59 12.82 10.33
N ASP A 525 4.79 13.43 10.27
CA ASP A 525 5.88 13.15 11.22
C ASP A 525 5.55 13.64 12.64
N VAL A 526 4.85 14.79 12.78
CA VAL A 526 4.35 15.28 14.08
C VAL A 526 3.42 14.26 14.73
N PHE A 527 2.53 13.63 13.96
CA PHE A 527 1.67 12.56 14.47
C PHE A 527 2.50 11.39 15.02
N SER A 528 3.47 10.90 14.23
CA SER A 528 4.37 9.81 14.68
C SER A 528 5.17 10.20 15.93
N TYR A 529 5.58 11.47 16.05
CA TYR A 529 6.23 12.00 17.25
C TYR A 529 5.30 11.95 18.48
N GLY A 530 4.03 12.33 18.33
CA GLY A 530 3.05 12.25 19.40
C GLY A 530 2.87 10.81 19.93
N VAL A 531 2.82 9.83 19.04
CA VAL A 531 2.79 8.40 19.40
C VAL A 531 4.04 8.03 20.21
N LEU A 532 5.24 8.42 19.77
CA LEU A 532 6.50 8.18 20.47
C LEU A 532 6.52 8.77 21.89
N VAL A 533 6.01 9.98 22.07
CA VAL A 533 5.91 10.63 23.38
C VAL A 533 5.02 9.81 24.32
N LEU A 534 3.87 9.36 23.85
CA LEU A 534 2.95 8.55 24.64
C LEU A 534 3.55 7.17 24.98
N GLU A 535 4.25 6.52 24.04
CA GLU A 535 4.96 5.26 24.32
C GLU A 535 6.06 5.45 25.38
N MET A 536 6.81 6.55 25.31
CA MET A 536 7.84 6.87 26.31
C MET A 536 7.25 7.15 27.70
N VAL A 537 6.10 7.79 27.79
CA VAL A 537 5.43 8.01 29.09
C VAL A 537 4.87 6.71 29.64
N CYS A 538 4.26 5.87 28.80
CA CYS A 538 3.59 4.63 29.22
C CYS A 538 4.54 3.46 29.47
N GLY A 539 5.73 3.45 28.85
CA GLY A 539 6.62 2.28 28.89
C GLY A 539 6.04 1.06 28.18
N ARG A 540 5.06 1.26 27.29
CA ARG A 540 4.29 0.20 26.61
C ARG A 540 4.19 0.50 25.12
N LYS A 541 4.15 -0.58 24.32
CA LYS A 541 4.05 -0.50 22.86
C LYS A 541 2.63 -0.14 22.43
N ASN A 542 2.50 0.65 21.38
CA ASN A 542 1.23 1.22 20.90
C ASN A 542 0.11 0.19 20.60
N ASN A 543 0.46 -1.06 20.28
CA ASN A 543 -0.48 -2.12 19.90
C ASN A 543 -0.90 -3.07 21.05
N TYR A 544 -0.60 -2.76 22.32
CA TYR A 544 -0.80 -3.72 23.43
C TYR A 544 -1.34 -3.06 24.71
N PHE A 545 -2.64 -2.70 24.74
CA PHE A 545 -3.38 -2.41 25.97
C PHE A 545 -4.55 -3.40 26.10
N GLN A 546 -4.36 -4.40 26.97
CA GLN A 546 -5.44 -5.28 27.41
C GLN A 546 -6.06 -4.66 28.67
N ASN A 547 -7.35 -4.36 28.62
CA ASN A 547 -8.13 -3.99 29.80
C ASN A 547 -9.33 -4.94 29.90
N GLY A 548 -9.12 -6.12 30.50
CA GLY A 548 -10.12 -7.19 30.48
C GLY A 548 -10.26 -7.83 29.10
N GLU A 549 -11.49 -7.92 28.58
CA GLU A 549 -11.82 -8.58 27.29
C GLU A 549 -11.60 -7.69 26.05
N ASN A 550 -11.36 -6.37 26.22
CA ASN A 550 -11.19 -5.45 25.08
C ASN A 550 -9.73 -5.09 24.80
N THR A 551 -9.38 -5.10 23.52
CA THR A 551 -8.07 -4.66 23.01
C THR A 551 -8.15 -3.17 22.65
N GLU A 552 -7.60 -2.30 23.49
CA GLU A 552 -7.57 -0.86 23.25
C GLU A 552 -6.21 -0.44 22.63
N ASN A 553 -6.20 0.48 21.67
CA ASN A 553 -4.97 1.10 21.16
C ASN A 553 -4.49 2.20 22.14
N LEU A 554 -3.18 2.38 22.29
CA LEU A 554 -2.56 3.43 23.12
C LEU A 554 -3.21 4.80 22.98
N LEU A 555 -3.52 5.23 21.74
CA LEU A 555 -4.09 6.56 21.51
C LEU A 555 -5.50 6.69 22.10
N SER A 556 -6.32 5.64 21.94
CA SER A 556 -7.65 5.55 22.53
C SER A 556 -7.56 5.61 24.05
N HIS A 557 -6.67 4.80 24.62
CA HIS A 557 -6.46 4.70 26.05
C HIS A 557 -5.98 6.02 26.64
N ALA A 558 -5.00 6.67 25.98
CA ALA A 558 -4.46 7.95 26.40
C ALA A 558 -5.52 9.06 26.37
N TRP A 559 -6.31 9.10 25.30
CA TRP A 559 -7.39 10.08 25.15
C TRP A 559 -8.49 9.91 26.19
N LYS A 560 -8.92 8.66 26.44
CA LYS A 560 -9.93 8.35 27.46
C LYS A 560 -9.47 8.81 28.85
N ASN A 561 -8.28 8.40 29.28
CA ASN A 561 -7.75 8.79 30.58
C ASN A 561 -7.56 10.31 30.67
N TRP A 562 -7.13 10.98 29.61
CA TRP A 562 -6.98 12.44 29.63
C TRP A 562 -8.33 13.16 29.77
N ARG A 563 -9.36 12.73 29.03
CA ARG A 563 -10.71 13.29 29.11
C ARG A 563 -11.35 13.09 30.49
N GLU A 564 -11.14 11.92 31.10
CA GLU A 564 -11.69 11.55 32.40
C GLU A 564 -10.89 12.15 33.59
N GLY A 565 -9.81 12.89 33.33
CA GLY A 565 -8.95 13.46 34.37
C GLY A 565 -8.05 12.43 35.07
N THR A 566 -7.92 11.23 34.50
CA THR A 566 -7.16 10.08 35.01
C THR A 566 -5.85 9.82 34.25
N ALA A 567 -5.34 10.80 33.48
CA ALA A 567 -4.12 10.68 32.68
C ALA A 567 -2.86 10.27 33.48
N SER A 568 -2.85 10.39 34.81
CA SER A 568 -1.80 9.81 35.66
C SER A 568 -1.69 8.30 35.54
N ASN A 569 -2.77 7.59 35.16
CA ASN A 569 -2.77 6.14 34.95
C ASN A 569 -1.91 5.71 33.75
N LEU A 570 -1.60 6.64 32.84
CA LEU A 570 -0.72 6.41 31.70
C LEU A 570 0.75 6.38 32.11
N ILE A 571 1.09 6.86 33.30
CA ILE A 571 2.49 7.01 33.70
C ILE A 571 3.04 5.63 34.05
N ASP A 572 4.14 5.27 33.39
CA ASP A 572 4.91 4.07 33.70
C ASP A 572 5.24 4.01 35.20
N SER A 573 4.89 2.90 35.84
CA SER A 573 5.06 2.69 37.28
C SER A 573 6.52 2.76 37.75
N THR A 574 7.48 2.65 36.83
CA THR A 574 8.91 2.82 37.13
C THR A 574 9.34 4.29 37.28
N LEU A 575 8.50 5.25 36.87
CA LEU A 575 8.77 6.68 37.00
C LEU A 575 8.34 7.20 38.39
N ARG A 576 9.30 7.73 39.16
CA ARG A 576 9.10 8.15 40.55
C ARG A 576 8.21 9.40 40.70
N VAL A 577 7.56 9.50 41.86
CA VAL A 577 6.78 10.66 42.33
C VAL A 577 7.70 11.88 42.46
N GLY A 578 7.50 12.91 41.63
CA GLY A 578 8.29 14.14 41.63
C GLY A 578 8.30 14.88 40.29
N SER A 579 8.11 14.15 39.19
CA SER A 579 8.07 14.71 37.83
C SER A 579 6.67 14.74 37.21
N THR A 580 5.62 14.49 38.00
CA THR A 580 4.25 14.31 37.51
C THR A 580 3.78 15.48 36.65
N THR A 581 4.08 16.73 37.02
CA THR A 581 3.67 17.91 36.23
C THR A 581 4.31 17.93 34.83
N GLU A 582 5.60 17.59 34.73
CA GLU A 582 6.29 17.52 33.44
C GLU A 582 5.76 16.37 32.59
N ILE A 583 5.50 15.22 33.22
CA ILE A 583 4.95 14.04 32.54
C ILE A 583 3.55 14.34 32.01
N MET A 584 2.69 14.96 32.82
CA MET A 584 1.34 15.37 32.42
C MET A 584 1.38 16.39 31.28
N ARG A 585 2.35 17.32 31.30
CA ARG A 585 2.59 18.24 30.19
C ARG A 585 3.00 17.50 28.91
N CYS A 586 3.88 16.50 29.00
CA CYS A 586 4.26 15.66 27.86
C CYS A 586 3.08 14.83 27.31
N ILE A 587 2.22 14.28 28.17
CA ILE A 587 0.98 13.59 27.74
C ILE A 587 0.11 14.55 26.93
N HIS A 588 -0.10 15.76 27.45
CA HIS A 588 -0.91 16.78 26.79
C HIS A 588 -0.32 17.20 25.43
N ILE A 589 1.00 17.43 25.35
CA ILE A 589 1.70 17.73 24.09
C ILE A 589 1.61 16.55 23.11
N GLY A 590 1.77 15.32 23.60
CA GLY A 590 1.59 14.11 22.80
C GLY A 590 0.20 14.05 22.16
N LEU A 591 -0.86 14.35 22.93
CA LEU A 591 -2.24 14.43 22.44
C LEU A 591 -2.45 15.56 21.42
N LEU A 592 -1.83 16.73 21.59
CA LEU A 592 -1.83 17.80 20.59
C LEU A 592 -1.14 17.38 19.28
N CYS A 593 -0.15 16.49 19.34
CA CYS A 593 0.53 16.00 18.15
C CYS A 593 -0.28 14.97 17.36
N VAL A 594 -1.18 14.21 18.00
CA VAL A 594 -1.97 13.13 17.37
C VAL A 594 -3.41 13.52 16.99
N GLN A 595 -3.70 14.83 16.90
CA GLN A 595 -5.03 15.35 16.55
C GLN A 595 -5.54 14.78 15.22
N GLU A 596 -6.84 14.52 15.13
CA GLU A 596 -7.49 14.08 13.89
C GLU A 596 -7.35 15.12 12.78
N ASN A 597 -7.69 16.37 13.10
CA ASN A 597 -7.50 17.48 12.18
C ASN A 597 -6.00 17.83 12.06
N VAL A 598 -5.45 17.67 10.85
CA VAL A 598 -4.05 17.95 10.50
C VAL A 598 -3.65 19.41 10.78
N ALA A 599 -4.60 20.35 10.66
CA ALA A 599 -4.36 21.77 10.92
C ALA A 599 -4.06 22.05 12.40
N GLU A 600 -4.75 21.34 13.31
CA GLU A 600 -4.63 21.50 14.77
C GLU A 600 -3.33 20.92 15.34
N ARG A 601 -2.65 20.04 14.60
CA ARG A 601 -1.35 19.52 15.03
C ARG A 601 -0.32 20.66 15.06
N PRO A 602 0.46 20.84 16.13
CA PRO A 602 1.49 21.89 16.17
C PRO A 602 2.62 21.63 15.17
N THR A 603 3.44 22.65 14.91
CA THR A 603 4.74 22.47 14.23
C THR A 603 5.77 21.93 15.23
N MET A 604 6.86 21.35 14.76
CA MET A 604 7.92 20.86 15.66
C MET A 604 8.63 22.00 16.40
N ALA A 605 8.75 23.20 15.79
CA ALA A 605 9.19 24.40 16.50
C ALA A 605 8.26 24.78 17.65
N SER A 606 6.94 24.76 17.43
CA SER A 606 5.96 24.98 18.49
C SER A 606 6.05 23.92 19.59
N VAL A 607 6.20 22.63 19.23
CA VAL A 607 6.39 21.53 20.21
C VAL A 607 7.62 21.78 21.09
N LEU A 608 8.75 22.20 20.50
CA LEU A 608 9.96 22.50 21.28
C LEU A 608 9.78 23.67 22.24
N LEU A 609 9.06 24.71 21.81
CA LEU A 609 8.70 25.83 22.65
C LEU A 609 7.81 25.36 23.82
N MET A 610 6.80 24.52 23.54
CA MET A 610 5.91 23.96 24.56
C MET A 610 6.66 23.10 25.58
N LEU A 611 7.65 22.32 25.13
CA LEU A 611 8.49 21.49 26.01
C LEU A 611 9.39 22.36 26.89
N THR A 612 10.05 23.37 26.33
CA THR A 612 11.09 24.15 27.02
C THR A 612 10.57 25.35 27.83
N SER A 613 9.38 25.87 27.51
CA SER A 613 8.78 27.04 28.16
C SER A 613 7.58 26.65 29.01
N TYR A 614 7.83 26.36 30.30
CA TYR A 614 6.81 25.88 31.25
C TYR A 614 5.69 26.90 31.55
N SER A 615 5.92 28.19 31.31
CA SER A 615 4.92 29.26 31.49
C SER A 615 3.94 29.39 30.30
N MET A 616 4.18 28.69 29.20
CA MET A 616 3.32 28.74 28.04
C MET A 616 2.01 27.98 28.29
N ALA A 617 0.90 28.70 28.13
CA ALA A 617 -0.44 28.12 28.08
C ALA A 617 -0.58 27.23 26.82
N LEU A 618 -1.10 26.03 27.02
CA LEU A 618 -1.33 25.06 25.94
C LEU A 618 -2.82 25.04 25.59
N SER A 619 -3.13 24.93 24.30
CA SER A 619 -4.49 24.72 23.81
C SER A 619 -5.02 23.36 24.26
N MET A 620 -6.33 23.23 24.48
CA MET A 620 -6.92 21.94 24.84
C MET A 620 -6.88 20.97 23.64
N PRO A 621 -6.31 19.75 23.79
CA PRO A 621 -6.37 18.74 22.75
C PRO A 621 -7.81 18.36 22.44
N SER A 622 -8.13 18.25 21.16
CA SER A 622 -9.34 17.61 20.67
C SER A 622 -9.10 16.12 20.40
N ARG A 623 -10.12 15.42 19.89
CA ARG A 623 -10.10 13.97 19.70
C ARG A 623 -8.94 13.55 18.76
N PRO A 624 -8.09 12.59 19.15
CA PRO A 624 -7.07 12.02 18.27
C PRO A 624 -7.66 11.27 17.09
N ALA A 625 -6.85 11.09 16.04
CA ALA A 625 -7.22 10.29 14.88
C ALA A 625 -7.20 8.77 15.23
N PHE A 626 -8.32 8.06 15.10
CA PHE A 626 -8.41 6.63 15.46
C PHE A 626 -8.14 5.70 14.26
N LEU A 627 -7.28 4.68 14.46
CA LEU A 627 -7.20 3.50 13.60
C LEU A 627 -7.47 2.25 14.44
N MET A 628 -8.40 1.42 13.94
CA MET A 628 -8.96 0.17 14.49
C MET A 628 -9.81 0.31 15.76
N HIS A 629 -11.12 0.45 15.59
CA HIS A 629 -12.07 -0.12 16.54
C HIS A 629 -11.90 -1.64 16.47
N SER A 630 -11.47 -2.25 17.57
CA SER A 630 -11.68 -3.67 17.78
C SER A 630 -13.17 -3.96 17.58
N ILE A 631 -13.48 -4.88 16.67
CA ILE A 631 -14.78 -5.53 16.60
C ILE A 631 -14.93 -6.29 17.92
N VAL A 632 -15.54 -5.66 18.92
CA VAL A 632 -16.28 -6.20 20.09
C VAL A 632 -16.45 -5.01 21.03
N GLU A 633 -17.57 -4.31 20.92
CA GLU A 633 -18.38 -3.79 22.03
C GLU A 633 -19.56 -3.07 21.40
N SER A 634 -20.62 -3.83 21.14
CA SER A 634 -21.94 -3.27 20.89
C SER A 634 -22.50 -2.77 22.21
N ASP A 635 -22.77 -1.46 22.23
CA ASP A 635 -23.86 -0.80 22.92
C ASP A 635 -24.83 -1.73 23.67
N ILE A 636 -24.69 -1.79 24.99
CA ILE A 636 -25.83 -2.06 25.88
C ILE A 636 -25.93 -0.88 26.83
N SER A 637 -26.57 0.19 26.33
CA SER A 637 -27.19 1.20 27.19
C SER A 637 -28.43 1.76 26.51
N LEU A 638 -29.45 0.92 26.30
CA LEU A 638 -30.82 1.38 26.10
C LEU A 638 -31.80 0.52 26.89
N ASP A 639 -32.11 1.05 28.07
CA ASP A 639 -33.40 1.07 28.72
C ASP A 639 -34.54 0.37 27.95
N ARG A 640 -34.98 -0.79 28.45
CA ARG A 640 -36.34 -1.32 28.23
C ARG A 640 -36.80 -2.08 29.46
N SER A 641 -37.59 -1.37 30.25
CA SER A 641 -38.65 -1.91 31.09
C SER A 641 -39.40 -3.05 30.39
N PHE A 642 -39.29 -4.27 30.90
CA PHE A 642 -40.30 -5.31 30.67
C PHE A 642 -40.56 -6.06 31.97
N HIS A 643 -41.82 -5.97 32.39
CA HIS A 643 -42.41 -6.65 33.55
C HIS A 643 -42.13 -8.16 33.51
N ALA A 644 -41.50 -8.67 34.58
CA ALA A 644 -41.41 -10.09 34.83
C ALA A 644 -42.75 -10.61 35.38
N SER A 645 -43.43 -11.49 34.64
CA SER A 645 -44.49 -12.33 35.20
C SER A 645 -43.84 -13.50 35.95
N GLN A 646 -43.99 -13.51 37.28
CA GLN A 646 -43.69 -14.65 38.12
C GLN A 646 -44.68 -15.78 37.82
N ASN A 647 -44.18 -16.94 37.39
CA ASN A 647 -44.89 -18.21 37.57
C ASN A 647 -44.08 -19.07 38.55
N VAL A 648 -44.60 -19.09 39.77
CA VAL A 648 -44.30 -20.05 40.84
C VAL A 648 -45.01 -21.37 40.51
N VAL A 649 -44.34 -22.53 40.66
CA VAL A 649 -44.87 -23.86 41.08
C VAL A 649 -43.66 -24.82 41.14
N SER A 650 -43.07 -25.04 42.31
CA SER A 650 -43.28 -26.14 43.28
C SER A 650 -42.68 -27.48 42.88
N MET A 651 -41.60 -27.86 43.57
CA MET A 651 -41.03 -29.19 43.60
C MET A 651 -41.94 -30.13 44.41
N THR A 652 -42.23 -31.31 43.86
CA THR A 652 -42.67 -32.48 44.63
C THR A 652 -42.08 -33.72 43.99
N ASP A 653 -41.24 -34.43 44.77
CA ASP A 653 -40.65 -35.73 44.46
C ASP A 653 -41.71 -36.83 44.29
N PRO A 654 -41.45 -37.82 43.41
CA PRO A 654 -42.09 -39.11 43.50
C PRO A 654 -41.07 -40.24 43.71
N TYR A 655 -41.26 -41.02 44.77
CA TYR A 655 -40.86 -42.43 44.84
C TYR A 655 -42.12 -43.26 45.11
N PRO A 656 -42.14 -44.59 44.87
CA PRO A 656 -41.42 -45.40 43.89
C PRO A 656 -42.38 -46.34 43.12
N ARG A 657 -41.94 -46.85 41.95
CA ARG A 657 -41.96 -48.29 41.59
C ARG A 657 -41.23 -48.52 40.28
#